data_AF-I4B4D5-F1
#
_entry.id   AF-I4B4D5-F1
#
_cell.length_a   1.000
_cell.length_b   1.000
_cell.length_c   1.000
_cell.angle_alpha   90.00
_cell.angle_beta   90.00
_cell.angle_gamma   90.00
#
_symmetry.space_group_name_H-M   'P 1'
#
loop_
_entity.id
_entity.type
_entity.pdbx_description
1 polymer ?
#
loop_
_entity_poly.entity_id
_entity_poly.type
_entity_poly.pdbx_seq_one_letter_code
_entity_poly.pdbx_strand_id
1 'polypeptide(L)'
;MSSDQLSSQKELIFFAYQGQQGTQSDPNIGGIKKAIQTINAYHPKYKAVSWEEFRRTNSITKEVLANINECSIFVCDVTYFNHNVLFELGYALARNKKLLILLNKSIEGAEKLYKDSIFKDIRYSTAMTGKEIAEDIKQKNYNDNLLNQYTDSTLIAPCTNDIFYVQTKLKSQYLIDLWEYVELYRTEKNLNITTDNKSEISYRPIQFYFQNIIKSKGVLIHFLNDRIENHRAENATNSFLAGVACGLDRNVKLIAPAIFKAPLDYHDILYQYTDSNDLILDVDPWLNQLLQPSAERTTQIIPQEHEHELNLIKLGIGDDVAENEQDKLIYYFAENAAYNAAINMSKVIISGPKGSGKTAINIILHNHLKEDDNNLIVNIKPDPDELEENISIAELFKEASRKSFFYTVWKLIIFSRLLIFLSNKTQAKTTDQNSTEELNLLDFAKKNKDIVNLSFLALLKHVLRGGHTSHRSIEPNSLETLHRTFLSPLVLILNQYFKSKKSKYYRIIIIADNLDRTWDTDHRFDYQAEMINSLIDMSNKVRDELNLPGEMKLEIKNIIFLRTDILEYLRKYSNEKGKFRTLCHEINWGLYPNLLKTIIEKRFAFTLNLPEGHDPFEIWSKYFHFGNGDHPYNQIFNIIYKKPRDIIYFIRTLFVKAIDNGHRSILDADVVYAIKEYMYFVRDNLVDETIADCSEMNDLLYELTPYEGTLIGLAKFRNIAKKAKCAESRSDHLLKILIEKEFIQCYDENAESIIGLDVLMKNSASPIRRYFGNNRVIINSQLWRIIKLNILAPKYLPFITGKVNDISECK
;
A
#
# COMPACT_ATOMS: atom_id res chain seq x y z
N MET A 1 -21.01 61.30 -22.02
CA MET A 1 -20.21 60.44 -22.91
C MET A 1 -19.89 59.19 -22.14
N SER A 2 -20.48 58.07 -22.59
CA SER A 2 -20.75 56.86 -21.85
C SER A 2 -19.54 55.94 -21.64
N SER A 3 -19.62 55.24 -20.52
CA SER A 3 -18.73 54.21 -19.96
C SER A 3 -18.71 52.87 -20.72
N ASP A 4 -18.96 52.85 -22.03
CA ASP A 4 -19.23 51.61 -22.80
C ASP A 4 -18.11 51.18 -23.76
N GLN A 5 -16.84 51.52 -23.46
CA GLN A 5 -15.69 51.08 -24.27
C GLN A 5 -14.55 50.45 -23.45
N LEU A 6 -14.90 49.59 -22.48
CA LEU A 6 -13.98 48.54 -22.02
C LEU A 6 -14.39 47.23 -22.70
N SER A 7 -13.56 46.79 -23.65
CA SER A 7 -13.71 45.55 -24.41
C SER A 7 -13.94 44.34 -23.50
N SER A 8 -15.13 43.74 -23.58
CA SER A 8 -15.49 42.49 -22.93
C SER A 8 -14.68 41.33 -23.54
N GLN A 9 -13.56 40.97 -22.92
CA GLN A 9 -12.80 39.79 -23.31
C GLN A 9 -13.64 38.54 -22.97
N LYS A 10 -13.98 37.73 -23.97
CA LYS A 10 -14.75 36.49 -23.79
C LYS A 10 -13.95 35.50 -22.94
N GLU A 11 -14.61 34.84 -21.99
CA GLU A 11 -14.00 33.76 -21.21
C GLU A 11 -13.72 32.54 -22.10
N LEU A 12 -12.55 31.92 -21.94
CA LEU A 12 -12.10 30.81 -22.78
C LEU A 12 -12.61 29.45 -22.25
N ILE A 13 -13.13 28.61 -23.14
CA ILE A 13 -13.47 27.21 -22.90
C ILE A 13 -12.52 26.35 -23.73
N PHE A 14 -11.82 25.42 -23.08
CA PHE A 14 -10.89 24.51 -23.75
C PHE A 14 -11.48 23.11 -23.86
N PHE A 15 -11.45 22.52 -25.06
CA PHE A 15 -11.95 21.17 -25.34
C PHE A 15 -10.81 20.18 -25.59
N ALA A 16 -10.74 19.16 -24.75
CA ALA A 16 -9.83 18.02 -24.78
C ALA A 16 -10.56 16.73 -25.19
N TYR A 17 -10.08 16.01 -26.19
CA TYR A 17 -10.69 14.75 -26.63
C TYR A 17 -9.72 13.94 -27.45
N GLN A 18 -9.92 12.62 -27.50
CA GLN A 18 -9.11 11.75 -28.33
C GLN A 18 -9.25 12.12 -29.81
N GLY A 19 -8.11 12.31 -30.49
CA GLY A 19 -8.10 12.54 -31.93
C GLY A 19 -8.62 11.34 -32.72
N GLN A 20 -9.19 11.61 -33.90
CA GLN A 20 -9.72 10.59 -34.78
C GLN A 20 -8.63 9.59 -35.20
N GLN A 21 -8.82 8.30 -34.90
CA GLN A 21 -7.90 7.25 -35.30
C GLN A 21 -8.32 6.68 -36.66
N GLY A 22 -7.50 6.93 -37.70
CA GLY A 22 -7.76 6.44 -39.05
C GLY A 22 -8.96 7.11 -39.75
N THR A 23 -9.62 6.39 -40.66
CA THR A 23 -10.72 6.90 -41.49
C THR A 23 -12.12 6.69 -40.90
N GLN A 24 -12.23 6.14 -39.69
CA GLN A 24 -13.52 5.85 -39.06
C GLN A 24 -14.08 7.10 -38.39
N SER A 25 -15.39 7.35 -38.55
CA SER A 25 -16.09 8.46 -37.91
C SER A 25 -16.36 8.15 -36.44
N ASP A 26 -15.86 9.01 -35.55
CA ASP A 26 -16.15 8.95 -34.12
C ASP A 26 -17.37 9.84 -33.79
N PRO A 27 -18.46 9.28 -33.23
CA PRO A 27 -19.66 10.04 -32.91
C PRO A 27 -19.42 11.15 -31.87
N ASN A 28 -18.48 10.96 -30.93
CA ASN A 28 -18.18 11.94 -29.88
C ASN A 28 -17.53 13.19 -30.47
N ILE A 29 -16.56 13.01 -31.37
CA ILE A 29 -15.82 14.11 -32.01
C ILE A 29 -16.77 15.01 -32.81
N GLY A 30 -17.75 14.41 -33.51
CA GLY A 30 -18.76 15.17 -34.25
C GLY A 30 -19.61 16.07 -33.34
N GLY A 31 -20.04 15.54 -32.20
CA GLY A 31 -20.76 16.27 -31.16
C GLY A 31 -19.97 17.45 -30.61
N ILE A 32 -18.71 17.20 -30.22
CA ILE A 32 -17.80 18.20 -29.65
C ILE A 32 -17.52 19.32 -30.65
N LYS A 33 -17.18 19.00 -31.91
CA LYS A 33 -16.95 20.01 -32.95
C LYS A 33 -18.17 20.88 -33.18
N LYS A 34 -19.37 20.28 -33.14
CA LYS A 34 -20.62 21.04 -33.25
C LYS A 34 -20.87 21.92 -32.03
N ALA A 35 -20.50 21.47 -30.82
CA ALA A 35 -20.58 22.27 -29.60
C ALA A 35 -19.70 23.52 -29.70
N ILE A 36 -18.43 23.37 -30.12
CA ILE A 36 -17.49 24.49 -30.30
C ILE A 36 -18.07 25.53 -31.27
N GLN A 37 -18.57 25.08 -32.43
CA GLN A 37 -19.21 25.97 -33.41
C GLN A 37 -20.43 26.70 -32.82
N THR A 38 -21.26 25.99 -32.06
CA THR A 38 -22.49 26.53 -31.47
C THR A 38 -22.17 27.57 -30.39
N ILE A 39 -21.21 27.30 -29.51
CA ILE A 39 -20.76 28.22 -28.46
C ILE A 39 -20.17 29.48 -29.08
N ASN A 40 -19.29 29.34 -30.08
CA ASN A 40 -18.66 30.47 -30.74
C ASN A 40 -19.65 31.34 -31.53
N ALA A 41 -20.69 30.75 -32.11
CA ALA A 41 -21.71 31.46 -32.88
C ALA A 41 -22.75 32.18 -31.99
N TYR A 42 -23.16 31.57 -30.87
CA TYR A 42 -24.35 32.02 -30.13
C TYR A 42 -24.10 32.43 -28.69
N HIS A 43 -22.94 32.12 -28.09
CA HIS A 43 -22.66 32.48 -26.71
C HIS A 43 -21.96 33.86 -26.61
N PRO A 44 -22.60 34.88 -25.98
CA PRO A 44 -22.02 36.22 -25.91
C PRO A 44 -20.78 36.28 -25.00
N LYS A 45 -20.73 35.41 -23.99
CA LYS A 45 -19.71 35.42 -22.93
C LYS A 45 -18.49 34.52 -23.19
N TYR A 46 -18.62 33.46 -23.98
CA TYR A 46 -17.60 32.41 -24.07
C TYR A 46 -16.99 32.31 -25.47
N LYS A 47 -15.71 31.93 -25.52
CA LYS A 47 -15.00 31.51 -26.73
C LYS A 47 -14.52 30.07 -26.51
N ALA A 48 -14.91 29.15 -27.37
CA ALA A 48 -14.51 27.75 -27.32
C ALA A 48 -13.37 27.46 -28.31
N VAL A 49 -12.35 26.74 -27.86
CA VAL A 49 -11.21 26.28 -28.67
C VAL A 49 -10.92 24.80 -28.37
N SER A 50 -10.26 24.10 -29.28
CA SER A 50 -9.75 22.73 -29.03
C SER A 50 -8.27 22.59 -29.28
N TRP A 51 -7.68 21.52 -28.76
CA TRP A 51 -6.27 21.18 -28.98
C TRP A 51 -5.91 21.05 -30.49
N GLU A 52 -6.88 20.73 -31.37
CA GLU A 52 -6.63 20.57 -32.81
C GLU A 52 -6.17 21.88 -33.48
N GLU A 53 -6.52 23.04 -32.91
CA GLU A 53 -6.09 24.35 -33.40
C GLU A 53 -4.58 24.56 -33.26
N PHE A 54 -3.90 23.74 -32.45
CA PHE A 54 -2.48 23.88 -32.09
C PHE A 54 -1.57 22.82 -32.74
N ARG A 55 -2.08 21.96 -33.63
CA ARG A 55 -1.28 20.90 -34.31
C ARG A 55 -0.10 21.39 -35.17
N ARG A 56 0.04 22.70 -35.39
CA ARG A 56 1.04 23.28 -36.32
C ARG A 56 2.34 23.73 -35.65
N THR A 57 2.50 23.52 -34.36
CA THR A 57 3.65 24.01 -33.57
C THR A 57 4.53 22.86 -33.08
N ASN A 58 5.83 23.13 -32.88
CA ASN A 58 6.82 22.11 -32.49
C ASN A 58 6.70 21.66 -31.02
N SER A 59 5.85 22.29 -30.21
CA SER A 59 5.66 21.98 -28.79
C SER A 59 4.19 22.09 -28.38
N ILE A 60 3.35 21.22 -28.98
CA ILE A 60 1.90 21.15 -28.76
C ILE A 60 1.56 21.12 -27.26
N THR A 61 2.31 20.36 -26.48
CA THR A 61 2.12 20.20 -25.03
C THR A 61 2.17 21.51 -24.24
N LYS A 62 3.17 22.38 -24.49
CA LYS A 62 3.31 23.64 -23.73
C LYS A 62 2.18 24.61 -24.06
N GLU A 63 1.73 24.64 -25.31
CA GLU A 63 0.60 25.46 -25.75
C GLU A 63 -0.72 24.96 -25.19
N VAL A 64 -0.95 23.64 -25.18
CA VAL A 64 -2.12 23.03 -24.54
C VAL A 64 -2.19 23.40 -23.05
N LEU A 65 -1.10 23.21 -22.30
CA LEU A 65 -1.08 23.56 -20.88
C LEU A 65 -1.26 25.07 -20.63
N ALA A 66 -0.71 25.93 -21.49
CA ALA A 66 -0.93 27.37 -21.43
C ALA A 66 -2.42 27.73 -21.64
N ASN A 67 -3.09 27.10 -22.61
CA ASN A 67 -4.51 27.30 -22.84
C ASN A 67 -5.38 26.76 -21.68
N ILE A 68 -4.98 25.64 -21.07
CA ILE A 68 -5.65 25.15 -19.85
C ILE A 68 -5.51 26.19 -18.73
N ASN A 69 -4.33 26.80 -18.55
CA ASN A 69 -4.12 27.86 -17.56
C ASN A 69 -4.98 29.11 -17.83
N GLU A 70 -5.24 29.46 -19.09
CA GLU A 70 -6.07 30.61 -19.45
C GLU A 70 -7.58 30.32 -19.45
N CYS A 71 -7.99 29.06 -19.65
CA CYS A 71 -9.41 28.71 -19.71
C CYS A 71 -10.13 28.91 -18.36
N SER A 72 -11.41 29.24 -18.41
CA SER A 72 -12.29 29.23 -17.22
C SER A 72 -13.02 27.90 -17.07
N ILE A 73 -13.31 27.22 -18.19
CA ILE A 73 -13.97 25.92 -18.25
C ILE A 73 -13.12 24.98 -19.11
N PHE A 74 -12.79 23.81 -18.56
CA PHE A 74 -12.15 22.71 -19.25
C PHE A 74 -13.18 21.61 -19.52
N VAL A 75 -13.35 21.24 -20.79
CA VAL A 75 -14.27 20.21 -21.24
C VAL A 75 -13.46 19.05 -21.78
N CYS A 76 -13.69 17.83 -21.28
CA CYS A 76 -12.94 16.66 -21.73
C CYS A 76 -13.81 15.43 -22.02
N ASP A 77 -13.49 14.69 -23.07
CA ASP A 77 -14.07 13.37 -23.35
C ASP A 77 -13.19 12.25 -22.80
N VAL A 78 -13.68 11.55 -21.77
CA VAL A 78 -12.97 10.45 -21.11
C VAL A 78 -13.46 9.07 -21.55
N THR A 79 -14.34 9.00 -22.56
CA THR A 79 -14.93 7.73 -23.05
C THR A 79 -13.89 6.65 -23.35
N TYR A 80 -12.75 7.03 -23.91
CA TYR A 80 -11.70 6.11 -24.35
C TYR A 80 -10.51 6.00 -23.39
N PHE A 81 -10.54 6.66 -22.23
CA PHE A 81 -9.44 6.66 -21.25
C PHE A 81 -8.08 7.04 -21.86
N ASN A 82 -8.11 8.04 -22.74
CA ASN A 82 -6.91 8.50 -23.42
C ASN A 82 -5.91 9.14 -22.44
N HIS A 83 -4.65 8.71 -22.45
CA HIS A 83 -3.64 9.16 -21.50
C HIS A 83 -3.37 10.67 -21.54
N ASN A 84 -3.35 11.28 -22.74
CA ASN A 84 -3.18 12.73 -22.91
C ASN A 84 -4.35 13.48 -22.27
N VAL A 85 -5.59 13.10 -22.62
CA VAL A 85 -6.81 13.74 -22.09
C VAL A 85 -6.88 13.61 -20.57
N LEU A 86 -6.47 12.47 -20.02
CA LEU A 86 -6.44 12.25 -18.57
C LEU A 86 -5.34 13.07 -17.87
N PHE A 87 -4.17 13.22 -18.49
CA PHE A 87 -3.13 14.14 -18.01
C PHE A 87 -3.62 15.59 -18.00
N GLU A 88 -4.24 16.05 -19.10
CA GLU A 88 -4.82 17.39 -19.21
C GLU A 88 -5.95 17.62 -18.18
N LEU A 89 -6.81 16.61 -17.96
CA LEU A 89 -7.86 16.65 -16.92
C LEU A 89 -7.25 16.80 -15.52
N GLY A 90 -6.19 16.03 -15.22
CA GLY A 90 -5.47 16.16 -13.95
C GLY A 90 -4.85 17.54 -13.77
N TYR A 91 -4.24 18.10 -14.82
CA TYR A 91 -3.65 19.43 -14.81
C TYR A 91 -4.71 20.53 -14.61
N ALA A 92 -5.83 20.45 -15.33
CA ALA A 92 -6.95 21.38 -15.20
C ALA A 92 -7.56 21.35 -13.80
N LEU A 93 -7.71 20.15 -13.22
CA LEU A 93 -8.18 19.96 -11.85
C LEU A 93 -7.27 20.64 -10.83
N ALA A 94 -5.95 20.46 -10.96
CA ALA A 94 -4.97 21.07 -10.08
C ALA A 94 -4.92 22.61 -10.19
N ARG A 95 -5.20 23.16 -11.38
CA ARG A 95 -5.33 24.60 -11.63
C ARG A 95 -6.71 25.17 -11.26
N ASN A 96 -7.52 24.40 -10.53
CA ASN A 96 -8.84 24.76 -10.05
C ASN A 96 -9.80 25.24 -11.16
N LYS A 97 -9.79 24.54 -12.29
CA LYS A 97 -10.69 24.83 -13.42
C LYS A 97 -12.06 24.20 -13.22
N LYS A 98 -13.08 24.78 -13.85
CA LYS A 98 -14.42 24.17 -13.94
C LYS A 98 -14.38 23.03 -14.94
N LEU A 99 -14.71 21.82 -14.51
CA LEU A 99 -14.53 20.60 -15.29
C LEU A 99 -15.87 20.06 -15.79
N LEU A 100 -16.07 20.04 -17.11
CA LEU A 100 -17.16 19.29 -17.73
C LEU A 100 -16.60 18.00 -18.33
N ILE A 101 -16.85 16.88 -17.66
CA ILE A 101 -16.37 15.55 -18.06
C ILE A 101 -17.48 14.88 -18.89
N LEU A 102 -17.17 14.47 -20.11
CA LEU A 102 -18.09 13.79 -21.02
C LEU A 102 -17.80 12.28 -21.06
N LEU A 103 -18.85 11.46 -21.00
CA LEU A 103 -18.75 10.01 -21.07
C LEU A 103 -19.87 9.42 -21.94
N ASN A 104 -19.51 8.77 -23.05
CA ASN A 104 -20.47 8.08 -23.91
C ASN A 104 -20.75 6.66 -23.42
N LYS A 105 -21.90 6.47 -22.77
CA LYS A 105 -22.34 5.15 -22.29
C LYS A 105 -22.69 4.16 -23.40
N SER A 106 -22.94 4.64 -24.63
CA SER A 106 -23.25 3.78 -25.77
C SER A 106 -22.01 3.07 -26.32
N ILE A 107 -20.80 3.48 -25.91
CA ILE A 107 -19.56 2.81 -26.28
C ILE A 107 -19.30 1.65 -25.32
N GLU A 108 -19.09 0.46 -25.88
CA GLU A 108 -18.90 -0.77 -25.13
C GLU A 108 -17.73 -0.64 -24.13
N GLY A 109 -17.99 -0.99 -22.87
CA GLY A 109 -16.99 -0.98 -21.81
C GLY A 109 -16.68 0.39 -21.19
N ALA A 110 -17.12 1.52 -21.78
CA ALA A 110 -16.77 2.86 -21.29
C ALA A 110 -17.29 3.14 -19.87
N GLU A 111 -18.57 2.85 -19.60
CA GLU A 111 -19.14 3.06 -18.26
C GLU A 111 -18.52 2.12 -17.21
N LYS A 112 -18.22 0.88 -17.60
CA LYS A 112 -17.56 -0.08 -16.70
C LYS A 112 -16.16 0.39 -16.36
N LEU A 113 -15.36 0.78 -17.36
CA LEU A 113 -14.01 1.29 -17.17
C LEU A 113 -13.99 2.54 -16.28
N TYR A 114 -14.98 3.43 -16.43
CA TYR A 114 -15.13 4.59 -15.55
C TYR A 114 -15.41 4.19 -14.09
N LYS A 115 -16.36 3.27 -13.86
CA LYS A 115 -16.72 2.78 -12.51
C LYS A 115 -15.64 1.96 -11.83
N ASP A 116 -14.81 1.26 -12.60
CA ASP A 116 -13.71 0.44 -12.10
C ASP A 116 -12.41 1.26 -11.86
N SER A 117 -12.41 2.55 -12.23
CA SER A 117 -11.26 3.46 -12.09
C SER A 117 -11.34 4.33 -10.83
N ILE A 118 -10.28 5.13 -10.58
CA ILE A 118 -10.26 6.15 -9.52
C ILE A 118 -11.32 7.26 -9.71
N PHE A 119 -11.97 7.34 -10.86
CA PHE A 119 -12.96 8.37 -11.19
C PHE A 119 -14.39 7.99 -10.81
N LYS A 120 -14.62 6.81 -10.21
CA LYS A 120 -15.94 6.23 -9.99
C LYS A 120 -16.95 7.16 -9.29
N ASP A 121 -16.47 8.02 -8.40
CA ASP A 121 -17.29 8.94 -7.60
C ASP A 121 -17.33 10.38 -8.20
N ILE A 122 -16.63 10.64 -9.31
CA ILE A 122 -16.65 11.94 -10.00
C ILE A 122 -17.81 12.01 -10.98
N ARG A 123 -18.63 13.05 -10.86
CA ARG A 123 -19.76 13.31 -11.77
C ARG A 123 -19.30 13.59 -13.21
N TYR A 124 -19.99 12.98 -14.17
CA TYR A 124 -19.81 13.20 -15.61
C TYR A 124 -21.17 13.49 -16.29
N SER A 125 -21.12 14.06 -17.50
CA SER A 125 -22.25 14.26 -18.39
C SER A 125 -22.27 13.21 -19.51
N THR A 126 -23.48 12.78 -19.89
CA THR A 126 -23.72 11.90 -21.04
C THR A 126 -24.11 12.66 -22.30
N ALA A 127 -23.90 13.98 -22.35
CA ALA A 127 -24.20 14.82 -23.50
C ALA A 127 -23.32 14.46 -24.71
N MET A 128 -23.95 14.04 -25.82
CA MET A 128 -23.25 13.59 -27.03
C MET A 128 -23.44 14.53 -28.20
N THR A 129 -24.48 15.38 -28.19
CA THR A 129 -24.72 16.33 -29.27
C THR A 129 -24.20 17.73 -28.95
N GLY A 130 -23.84 18.50 -29.98
CA GLY A 130 -23.35 19.86 -29.78
C GLY A 130 -24.34 20.81 -29.09
N LYS A 131 -25.64 20.52 -29.16
CA LYS A 131 -26.69 21.25 -28.43
C LYS A 131 -26.69 20.89 -26.95
N GLU A 132 -26.69 19.60 -26.62
CA GLU A 132 -26.66 19.10 -25.25
C GLU A 132 -25.42 19.61 -24.50
N ILE A 133 -24.24 19.52 -25.13
CA ILE A 133 -22.98 20.00 -24.51
C ILE A 133 -23.04 21.52 -24.26
N ALA A 134 -23.59 22.29 -25.20
CA ALA A 134 -23.77 23.74 -25.02
C ALA A 134 -24.81 24.06 -23.93
N GLU A 135 -25.86 23.24 -23.80
CA GLU A 135 -26.85 23.33 -22.73
C GLU A 135 -26.25 23.05 -21.36
N ASP A 136 -25.40 22.03 -21.21
CA ASP A 136 -24.68 21.74 -19.97
C ASP A 136 -23.83 22.92 -19.49
N ILE A 137 -23.10 23.55 -20.42
CA ILE A 137 -22.29 24.74 -20.12
C ILE A 137 -23.20 25.90 -19.68
N LYS A 138 -24.35 26.09 -20.35
CA LYS A 138 -25.32 27.13 -20.02
C LYS A 138 -25.98 26.90 -18.65
N GLN A 139 -26.31 25.65 -18.33
CA GLN A 139 -26.90 25.22 -17.05
C GLN A 139 -25.87 25.14 -15.92
N LYS A 140 -24.58 25.30 -16.22
CA LYS A 140 -23.46 25.15 -15.28
C LYS A 140 -23.35 23.73 -14.70
N ASN A 141 -23.62 22.71 -15.51
CA ASN A 141 -23.50 21.30 -15.15
C ASN A 141 -22.04 20.81 -15.14
N TYR A 142 -21.11 21.63 -14.63
CA TYR A 142 -19.68 21.31 -14.49
C TYR A 142 -19.31 21.12 -13.02
N ASN A 143 -18.27 20.32 -12.78
CA ASN A 143 -17.66 20.19 -11.46
C ASN A 143 -16.81 21.43 -11.16
N ASP A 144 -16.95 21.99 -9.96
CA ASP A 144 -16.23 23.18 -9.55
C ASP A 144 -15.51 22.91 -8.22
N ASN A 145 -14.30 23.43 -8.08
CA ASN A 145 -13.48 23.30 -6.88
C ASN A 145 -13.22 21.84 -6.42
N LEU A 146 -13.16 20.89 -7.36
CA LEU A 146 -13.14 19.46 -7.06
C LEU A 146 -11.95 19.05 -6.17
N LEU A 147 -10.76 19.58 -6.42
CA LEU A 147 -9.59 19.30 -5.58
C LEU A 147 -9.84 19.69 -4.11
N ASN A 148 -10.46 20.84 -3.87
CA ASN A 148 -10.76 21.31 -2.51
C ASN A 148 -11.95 20.58 -1.86
N GLN A 149 -12.85 19.98 -2.65
CA GLN A 149 -13.89 19.10 -2.11
C GLN A 149 -13.27 17.82 -1.54
N TYR A 150 -12.28 17.27 -2.23
CA TYR A 150 -11.56 16.07 -1.78
C TYR A 150 -10.42 16.35 -0.81
N THR A 151 -9.90 17.59 -0.78
CA THR A 151 -8.78 17.97 0.07
C THR A 151 -9.01 19.30 0.78
N ASP A 152 -8.86 19.34 2.09
CA ASP A 152 -8.90 20.62 2.79
C ASP A 152 -7.54 21.30 2.77
N SER A 153 -7.32 22.15 1.76
CA SER A 153 -6.07 22.87 1.51
C SER A 153 -5.64 23.80 2.65
N THR A 154 -6.55 24.16 3.58
CA THR A 154 -6.21 24.95 4.77
C THR A 154 -5.54 24.13 5.87
N LEU A 155 -5.61 22.79 5.83
CA LEU A 155 -4.99 21.90 6.82
C LEU A 155 -3.79 21.09 6.29
N ILE A 156 -3.64 20.96 4.97
CA ILE A 156 -2.48 20.27 4.42
C ILE A 156 -1.35 21.28 4.30
N ALA A 157 -0.41 21.25 5.24
CA ALA A 157 0.86 21.91 5.03
C ALA A 157 1.52 21.28 3.77
N PRO A 158 1.71 22.05 2.69
CA PRO A 158 2.36 21.53 1.50
C PRO A 158 3.83 21.21 1.80
N CYS A 159 4.41 20.28 1.06
CA CYS A 159 5.84 19.95 1.14
C CYS A 159 6.34 19.43 2.51
N THR A 160 5.46 18.84 3.32
CA THR A 160 5.83 18.12 4.57
C THR A 160 6.49 16.76 4.32
N ASN A 161 6.23 16.18 3.15
CA ASN A 161 6.82 14.92 2.71
C ASN A 161 7.80 15.24 1.57
N ASP A 162 8.90 14.51 1.46
CA ASP A 162 9.86 14.80 0.39
C ASP A 162 9.44 14.12 -0.90
N ILE A 163 9.04 12.85 -0.84
CA ILE A 163 8.71 12.05 -2.04
C ILE A 163 7.39 11.31 -1.85
N PHE A 164 6.48 11.43 -2.82
CA PHE A 164 5.40 10.46 -3.01
C PHE A 164 5.71 9.55 -4.20
N TYR A 165 5.86 8.25 -3.94
CA TYR A 165 6.16 7.26 -4.97
C TYR A 165 4.93 6.39 -5.28
N VAL A 166 4.38 6.54 -6.49
CA VAL A 166 3.30 5.70 -7.03
C VAL A 166 3.91 4.45 -7.66
N GLN A 167 3.88 3.34 -6.93
CA GLN A 167 4.43 2.06 -7.37
C GLN A 167 3.44 1.30 -8.26
N THR A 168 3.96 0.37 -9.06
CA THR A 168 3.11 -0.56 -9.81
C THR A 168 3.00 -1.90 -9.09
N LYS A 169 2.00 -2.71 -9.47
CA LYS A 169 1.84 -4.06 -8.93
C LYS A 169 2.90 -5.05 -9.46
N LEU A 170 3.61 -4.69 -10.52
CA LEU A 170 4.61 -5.55 -11.14
C LEU A 170 5.79 -5.75 -10.18
N LYS A 171 6.20 -7.01 -10.00
CA LYS A 171 7.45 -7.35 -9.34
C LYS A 171 8.51 -7.60 -10.41
N SER A 172 9.63 -6.88 -10.32
CA SER A 172 10.74 -7.02 -11.25
C SER A 172 12.02 -6.47 -10.63
N GLN A 173 13.17 -7.05 -10.96
CA GLN A 173 14.47 -6.66 -10.40
C GLN A 173 14.73 -5.15 -10.47
N TYR A 174 14.44 -4.47 -11.58
CA TYR A 174 14.69 -3.03 -11.71
C TYR A 174 13.81 -2.17 -10.78
N LEU A 175 12.61 -2.63 -10.41
CA LEU A 175 11.74 -1.94 -9.45
C LEU A 175 12.23 -2.13 -8.02
N ILE A 176 12.77 -3.31 -7.72
CA ILE A 176 13.37 -3.65 -6.44
C ILE A 176 14.65 -2.83 -6.24
N ASP A 177 15.56 -2.87 -7.21
CA ASP A 177 16.81 -2.10 -7.17
C ASP A 177 16.54 -0.60 -7.01
N LEU A 178 15.55 -0.05 -7.74
CA LEU A 178 15.12 1.34 -7.59
C LEU A 178 14.56 1.60 -6.18
N TRP A 179 13.72 0.70 -5.65
CA TRP A 179 13.14 0.85 -4.33
C TRP A 179 14.20 0.83 -3.23
N GLU A 180 15.12 -0.13 -3.26
CA GLU A 180 16.26 -0.20 -2.34
C GLU A 180 17.08 1.08 -2.40
N TYR A 181 17.33 1.59 -3.61
CA TYR A 181 18.04 2.84 -3.81
C TYR A 181 17.31 4.04 -3.18
N VAL A 182 16.01 4.16 -3.40
CA VAL A 182 15.17 5.21 -2.80
C VAL A 182 15.10 5.05 -1.26
N GLU A 183 15.13 3.83 -0.73
CA GLU A 183 15.17 3.56 0.71
C GLU A 183 16.52 3.87 1.37
N LEU A 184 17.64 3.74 0.63
CA LEU A 184 18.93 4.26 1.08
C LEU A 184 18.85 5.77 1.34
N TYR A 185 18.13 6.50 0.49
CA TYR A 185 17.90 7.93 0.66
C TYR A 185 17.05 8.25 1.91
N ARG A 186 16.04 7.43 2.22
CA ARG A 186 15.29 7.54 3.48
C ARG A 186 16.19 7.31 4.71
N THR A 187 17.05 6.28 4.68
CA THR A 187 17.87 5.89 5.84
C THR A 187 19.13 6.73 6.03
N GLU A 188 19.82 7.11 4.95
CA GLU A 188 21.08 7.88 5.00
C GLU A 188 20.87 9.40 4.99
N LYS A 189 19.83 9.88 4.30
CA LYS A 189 19.56 11.32 4.12
C LYS A 189 18.32 11.81 4.89
N ASN A 190 17.65 10.93 5.62
CA ASN A 190 16.49 11.23 6.45
C ASN A 190 15.33 11.87 5.66
N LEU A 191 15.15 11.46 4.40
CA LEU A 191 14.04 11.90 3.56
C LEU A 191 12.74 11.23 4.00
N ASN A 192 11.66 12.02 4.09
CA ASN A 192 10.33 11.48 4.27
C ASN A 192 9.77 11.02 2.93
N ILE A 193 9.38 9.75 2.87
CA ILE A 193 8.90 9.10 1.65
C ILE A 193 7.55 8.48 1.97
N THR A 194 6.58 8.64 1.09
CA THR A 194 5.27 7.98 1.18
C THR A 194 5.06 7.18 -0.10
N THR A 195 4.51 5.97 -0.01
CA THR A 195 4.32 5.13 -1.20
C THR A 195 2.87 4.69 -1.38
N ASP A 196 2.48 4.56 -2.64
CA ASP A 196 1.32 3.77 -3.05
C ASP A 196 1.78 2.36 -3.42
N ASN A 197 2.00 1.51 -2.43
CA ASN A 197 2.40 0.13 -2.66
C ASN A 197 1.18 -0.72 -3.08
N LYS A 198 0.95 -0.81 -4.39
CA LYS A 198 -0.16 -1.59 -4.99
C LYS A 198 -0.07 -3.09 -4.76
N SER A 199 1.08 -3.61 -4.27
CA SER A 199 1.20 -5.01 -3.82
C SER A 199 0.63 -5.23 -2.41
N GLU A 200 0.54 -4.17 -1.60
CA GLU A 200 -0.05 -4.24 -0.27
C GLU A 200 -1.54 -3.93 -0.25
N ILE A 201 -1.96 -2.96 -1.07
CA ILE A 201 -3.34 -2.48 -1.16
C ILE A 201 -3.70 -2.31 -2.63
N SER A 202 -4.62 -3.13 -3.13
CA SER A 202 -5.05 -3.12 -4.54
C SER A 202 -5.81 -1.85 -4.94
N TYR A 203 -6.49 -1.18 -3.99
CA TYR A 203 -7.35 -0.02 -4.27
C TYR A 203 -7.16 1.10 -3.24
N ARG A 204 -6.99 2.33 -3.74
CA ARG A 204 -6.94 3.56 -2.94
C ARG A 204 -7.96 4.58 -3.47
N PRO A 205 -8.69 5.29 -2.59
CA PRO A 205 -9.60 6.37 -3.01
C PRO A 205 -8.82 7.54 -3.61
N ILE A 206 -9.45 8.31 -4.52
CA ILE A 206 -8.79 9.46 -5.19
C ILE A 206 -8.23 10.50 -4.21
N GLN A 207 -8.92 10.68 -3.08
CA GLN A 207 -8.49 11.57 -2.00
C GLN A 207 -7.09 11.23 -1.46
N PHE A 208 -6.72 9.94 -1.36
CA PHE A 208 -5.40 9.52 -0.91
C PHE A 208 -4.30 10.09 -1.81
N TYR A 209 -4.48 10.01 -3.12
CA TYR A 209 -3.51 10.52 -4.08
C TYR A 209 -3.39 12.04 -4.02
N PHE A 210 -4.52 12.76 -3.97
CA PHE A 210 -4.49 14.22 -3.88
C PHE A 210 -3.78 14.69 -2.62
N GLN A 211 -4.06 14.08 -1.47
CA GLN A 211 -3.39 14.40 -0.22
C GLN A 211 -1.87 14.23 -0.30
N ASN A 212 -1.41 13.08 -0.80
CA ASN A 212 0.02 12.78 -0.83
C ASN A 212 0.76 13.59 -1.90
N ILE A 213 0.12 13.93 -3.02
CA ILE A 213 0.69 14.86 -4.01
C ILE A 213 0.83 16.27 -3.41
N ILE A 214 -0.19 16.77 -2.67
CA ILE A 214 -0.10 18.09 -2.02
C ILE A 214 0.99 18.10 -0.94
N LYS A 215 1.10 17.05 -0.14
CA LYS A 215 2.11 16.94 0.94
C LYS A 215 3.54 16.81 0.42
N SER A 216 3.75 16.31 -0.80
CA SER A 216 5.09 15.98 -1.29
C SER A 216 5.78 17.13 -2.02
N LYS A 217 7.12 17.19 -1.94
CA LYS A 217 7.97 18.06 -2.78
C LYS A 217 8.16 17.45 -4.17
N GLY A 218 8.48 16.16 -4.22
CA GLY A 218 8.66 15.36 -5.42
C GLY A 218 7.61 14.26 -5.56
N VAL A 219 7.23 13.95 -6.80
CA VAL A 219 6.31 12.85 -7.12
C VAL A 219 6.96 11.95 -8.16
N LEU A 220 7.17 10.68 -7.80
CA LEU A 220 7.71 9.64 -8.67
C LEU A 220 6.57 8.73 -9.11
N ILE A 221 6.36 8.55 -10.42
CA ILE A 221 5.28 7.71 -10.96
C ILE A 221 5.86 6.72 -11.97
N HIS A 222 5.54 5.44 -11.76
CA HIS A 222 6.00 4.36 -12.62
C HIS A 222 4.90 3.87 -13.56
N PHE A 223 5.19 3.81 -14.87
CA PHE A 223 4.28 3.30 -15.90
C PHE A 223 4.58 1.86 -16.28
N LEU A 224 3.52 1.09 -16.51
CA LEU A 224 3.60 -0.28 -17.00
C LEU A 224 3.80 -0.32 -18.52
N ASN A 225 4.43 -1.39 -19.00
CA ASN A 225 4.49 -1.65 -20.44
C ASN A 225 3.14 -2.15 -21.00
N ASP A 226 2.93 -1.96 -22.30
CA ASP A 226 1.68 -2.32 -23.01
C ASP A 226 1.42 -3.83 -23.11
N ARG A 227 2.35 -4.68 -22.64
CA ARG A 227 2.23 -6.15 -22.65
C ARG A 227 1.80 -6.71 -21.29
N ILE A 228 1.78 -5.90 -20.24
CA ILE A 228 1.37 -6.31 -18.90
C ILE A 228 -0.15 -6.22 -18.78
N GLU A 229 -0.74 -7.15 -18.03
CA GLU A 229 -2.17 -7.16 -17.72
C GLU A 229 -2.58 -5.86 -17.00
N ASN A 230 -3.77 -5.33 -17.28
CA ASN A 230 -4.29 -4.08 -16.70
C ASN A 230 -3.48 -2.79 -16.96
N HIS A 231 -2.44 -2.83 -17.81
CA HIS A 231 -1.62 -1.64 -18.13
C HIS A 231 -2.45 -0.42 -18.55
N ARG A 232 -3.55 -0.62 -19.29
CA ARG A 232 -4.39 0.48 -19.79
C ARG A 232 -5.01 1.29 -18.66
N ALA A 233 -5.65 0.62 -17.70
CA ALA A 233 -6.32 1.28 -16.59
C ALA A 233 -5.31 1.91 -15.62
N GLU A 234 -4.21 1.22 -15.37
CA GLU A 234 -3.16 1.69 -14.47
C GLU A 234 -2.40 2.90 -15.06
N ASN A 235 -1.98 2.82 -16.33
CA ASN A 235 -1.30 3.92 -16.99
C ASN A 235 -2.21 5.13 -17.20
N ALA A 236 -3.51 4.93 -17.44
CA ALA A 236 -4.51 5.99 -17.47
C ALA A 236 -4.59 6.73 -16.13
N THR A 237 -4.64 5.98 -15.02
CA THR A 237 -4.60 6.53 -13.66
C THR A 237 -3.30 7.31 -13.41
N ASN A 238 -2.16 6.72 -13.77
CA ASN A 238 -0.84 7.33 -13.60
C ASN A 238 -0.69 8.62 -14.43
N SER A 239 -1.28 8.67 -15.64
CA SER A 239 -1.31 9.87 -16.49
C SER A 239 -2.08 11.00 -15.83
N PHE A 240 -3.26 10.69 -15.27
CA PHE A 240 -4.04 11.66 -14.51
C PHE A 240 -3.29 12.19 -13.29
N LEU A 241 -2.69 11.31 -12.49
CA LEU A 241 -1.91 11.69 -11.31
C LEU A 241 -0.69 12.55 -11.67
N ALA A 242 -0.01 12.22 -12.77
CA ALA A 242 1.08 13.04 -13.31
C ALA A 242 0.60 14.45 -13.67
N GLY A 243 -0.58 14.56 -14.30
CA GLY A 243 -1.22 15.84 -14.62
C GLY A 243 -1.52 16.67 -13.37
N VAL A 244 -2.10 16.04 -12.33
CA VAL A 244 -2.39 16.70 -11.04
C VAL A 244 -1.10 17.20 -10.39
N ALA A 245 -0.06 16.38 -10.34
CA ALA A 245 1.21 16.76 -9.73
C ALA A 245 1.91 17.91 -10.49
N CYS A 246 1.87 17.88 -11.84
CA CYS A 246 2.39 18.96 -12.67
C CYS A 246 1.59 20.26 -12.50
N GLY A 247 0.26 20.18 -12.43
CA GLY A 247 -0.59 21.36 -12.23
C GLY A 247 -0.45 22.00 -10.83
N LEU A 248 -0.01 21.23 -9.84
CA LEU A 248 0.38 21.70 -8.50
C LEU A 248 1.85 22.15 -8.42
N ASP A 249 2.55 22.25 -9.55
CA ASP A 249 3.96 22.65 -9.62
C ASP A 249 4.90 21.79 -8.75
N ARG A 250 4.60 20.49 -8.61
CA ARG A 250 5.48 19.53 -7.92
C ARG A 250 6.65 19.12 -8.82
N ASN A 251 7.75 18.69 -8.21
CA ASN A 251 8.86 18.11 -8.98
C ASN A 251 8.50 16.68 -9.40
N VAL A 252 8.01 16.51 -10.63
CA VAL A 252 7.49 15.23 -11.12
C VAL A 252 8.57 14.48 -11.89
N LYS A 253 8.76 13.20 -11.56
CA LYS A 253 9.58 12.26 -12.34
C LYS A 253 8.70 11.10 -12.79
N LEU A 254 8.62 10.90 -14.10
CA LEU A 254 7.91 9.75 -14.67
C LEU A 254 8.93 8.76 -15.21
N ILE A 255 8.73 7.48 -14.94
CA ILE A 255 9.60 6.40 -15.39
C ILE A 255 8.79 5.29 -16.08
N ALA A 256 9.31 4.73 -17.16
CA ALA A 256 8.68 3.63 -17.89
C ALA A 256 9.73 2.72 -18.54
N PRO A 257 9.43 1.43 -18.77
CA PRO A 257 10.28 0.58 -19.61
C PRO A 257 10.42 1.16 -21.02
N ALA A 258 11.57 0.98 -21.67
CA ALA A 258 11.83 1.50 -23.03
C ALA A 258 10.81 1.08 -24.11
N ILE A 259 10.08 -0.02 -23.89
CA ILE A 259 9.02 -0.50 -24.79
C ILE A 259 7.68 0.24 -24.64
N PHE A 260 7.55 1.10 -23.63
CA PHE A 260 6.34 1.89 -23.39
C PHE A 260 6.19 2.99 -24.45
N LYS A 261 4.98 3.22 -24.95
CA LYS A 261 4.71 4.30 -25.89
C LYS A 261 4.32 5.57 -25.14
N ALA A 262 5.30 6.43 -24.92
CA ALA A 262 5.14 7.72 -24.26
C ALA A 262 4.11 8.60 -24.99
N PRO A 263 3.05 9.06 -24.31
CA PRO A 263 2.17 10.10 -24.84
C PRO A 263 2.88 11.45 -24.94
N LEU A 264 2.45 12.29 -25.89
CA LEU A 264 3.11 13.54 -26.24
C LEU A 264 3.17 14.54 -25.07
N ASP A 265 2.15 14.54 -24.20
CA ASP A 265 1.97 15.61 -23.21
C ASP A 265 2.93 15.54 -22.03
N TYR A 266 3.64 14.42 -21.88
CA TYR A 266 4.61 14.25 -20.82
C TYR A 266 5.85 13.50 -21.29
N HIS A 267 6.08 13.44 -22.61
CA HIS A 267 7.27 12.84 -23.20
C HIS A 267 8.57 13.44 -22.65
N ASP A 268 8.61 14.77 -22.48
CA ASP A 268 9.80 15.49 -22.01
C ASP A 268 10.15 15.21 -20.53
N ILE A 269 9.19 14.76 -19.73
CA ILE A 269 9.37 14.46 -18.30
C ILE A 269 9.37 12.95 -17.99
N LEU A 270 9.18 12.12 -19.02
CA LEU A 270 9.17 10.67 -18.94
C LEU A 270 10.52 10.11 -19.34
N TYR A 271 11.15 9.42 -18.41
CA TYR A 271 12.36 8.67 -18.68
C TYR A 271 12.04 7.21 -19.02
N GLN A 272 12.73 6.69 -20.03
CA GLN A 272 12.57 5.35 -20.55
C GLN A 272 13.82 4.53 -20.30
N TYR A 273 13.73 3.53 -19.43
CA TYR A 273 14.89 2.74 -19.00
C TYR A 273 14.95 1.36 -19.66
N THR A 274 16.16 0.82 -19.81
CA THR A 274 16.38 -0.56 -20.29
C THR A 274 16.79 -1.54 -19.19
N ASP A 275 17.45 -1.06 -18.14
CA ASP A 275 17.91 -1.86 -17.01
C ASP A 275 17.95 -1.04 -15.69
N SER A 276 18.28 -1.70 -14.58
CA SER A 276 18.30 -1.09 -13.25
C SER A 276 19.35 0.02 -13.10
N ASN A 277 20.52 -0.12 -13.73
CA ASN A 277 21.59 0.87 -13.60
C ASN A 277 21.21 2.14 -14.33
N ASP A 278 20.68 2.00 -15.55
CA ASP A 278 20.14 3.09 -16.36
C ASP A 278 19.06 3.87 -15.57
N LEU A 279 18.11 3.14 -14.98
CA LEU A 279 17.06 3.69 -14.12
C LEU A 279 17.61 4.46 -12.91
N ILE A 280 18.56 3.89 -12.18
CA ILE A 280 19.14 4.53 -10.99
C ILE A 280 19.95 5.77 -11.37
N LEU A 281 20.74 5.72 -12.45
CA LEU A 281 21.55 6.85 -12.94
C LEU A 281 20.70 8.07 -13.31
N ASP A 282 19.47 7.85 -13.77
CA ASP A 282 18.54 8.93 -14.11
C ASP A 282 17.74 9.45 -12.90
N VAL A 283 17.40 8.58 -11.95
CA VAL A 283 16.65 8.96 -10.74
C VAL A 283 17.55 9.64 -9.70
N ASP A 284 18.82 9.26 -9.59
CA ASP A 284 19.76 9.81 -8.60
C ASP A 284 19.91 11.35 -8.66
N PRO A 285 20.12 11.99 -9.84
CA PRO A 285 20.18 13.45 -9.93
C PRO A 285 18.88 14.13 -9.47
N TRP A 286 17.73 13.51 -9.76
CA TRP A 286 16.42 14.00 -9.35
C TRP A 286 16.24 13.91 -7.83
N LEU A 287 16.61 12.80 -7.20
CA LEU A 287 16.61 12.65 -5.73
C LEU A 287 17.51 13.68 -5.05
N ASN A 288 18.71 13.89 -5.60
CA ASN A 288 19.66 14.88 -5.09
C ASN A 288 19.16 16.33 -5.25
N GLN A 289 18.37 16.62 -6.28
CA GLN A 289 17.75 17.93 -6.45
C GLN A 289 16.74 18.23 -5.33
N LEU A 290 16.00 17.23 -4.84
CA LEU A 290 15.02 17.38 -3.76
C LEU A 290 15.67 17.68 -2.40
N LEU A 291 16.96 17.32 -2.22
CA LEU A 291 17.74 17.61 -1.02
C LEU A 291 18.24 19.06 -0.96
N GLN A 292 18.28 19.79 -2.08
CA GLN A 292 18.73 21.17 -2.05
C GLN A 292 17.68 22.06 -1.37
N PRO A 293 18.09 22.97 -0.46
CA PRO A 293 17.18 23.95 0.12
C PRO A 293 16.61 24.79 -1.02
N SER A 294 15.35 24.54 -1.37
CA SER A 294 14.68 25.26 -2.44
C SER A 294 14.49 26.70 -1.96
N ALA A 295 15.01 27.66 -2.73
CA ALA A 295 14.66 29.06 -2.56
C ALA A 295 13.14 29.18 -2.59
N GLU A 296 12.57 29.64 -1.50
CA GLU A 296 11.15 29.80 -1.27
C GLU A 296 10.47 30.46 -2.48
N ARG A 297 9.65 29.70 -3.20
CA ARG A 297 8.51 30.28 -3.90
C ARG A 297 7.35 30.21 -2.92
N THR A 298 7.33 31.18 -2.01
CA THR A 298 6.21 31.45 -1.11
C THR A 298 5.00 31.78 -1.99
N THR A 299 4.15 30.80 -2.29
CA THR A 299 2.79 31.07 -2.69
C THR A 299 2.11 31.71 -1.48
N GLN A 300 2.00 33.03 -1.50
CA GLN A 300 1.22 33.79 -0.54
C GLN A 300 -0.25 33.35 -0.64
N ILE A 301 -0.65 32.43 0.24
CA ILE A 301 -2.06 32.18 0.51
C ILE A 301 -2.47 33.21 1.55
N ILE A 302 -3.29 34.17 1.13
CA ILE A 302 -3.93 35.14 2.01
C ILE A 302 -4.79 34.35 3.01
N PRO A 303 -4.53 34.38 4.33
CA PRO A 303 -5.42 33.78 5.29
C PRO A 303 -6.65 34.68 5.38
N GLN A 304 -7.78 34.24 4.83
CA GLN A 304 -9.06 34.79 5.26
C GLN A 304 -9.43 34.12 6.58
N GLU A 305 -9.47 34.92 7.65
CA GLU A 305 -10.09 34.55 8.91
C GLU A 305 -11.59 34.35 8.67
N HIS A 306 -12.01 33.09 8.54
CA HIS A 306 -13.40 32.70 8.69
C HIS A 306 -13.50 31.79 9.91
N GLU A 307 -14.34 32.19 10.86
CA GLU A 307 -14.69 31.42 12.05
C GLU A 307 -15.28 30.06 11.67
N HIS A 308 -14.50 29.02 11.98
CA HIS A 308 -14.93 27.74 12.54
C HIS A 308 -16.39 27.28 12.30
N GLU A 309 -16.69 26.74 11.13
CA GLU A 309 -17.48 25.50 11.05
C GLU A 309 -16.51 24.38 10.66
N LEU A 310 -16.25 23.47 11.61
CA LEU A 310 -15.49 22.23 11.43
C LEU A 310 -16.13 21.40 10.32
N ASN A 311 -15.77 21.66 9.06
CA ASN A 311 -16.22 20.89 7.90
C ASN A 311 -15.49 19.53 7.91
N LEU A 312 -15.88 18.64 8.83
CA LEU A 312 -16.00 17.16 8.82
C LEU A 312 -15.06 16.22 8.05
N ILE A 313 -14.15 16.77 7.26
CA ILE A 313 -13.72 16.31 5.95
C ILE A 313 -12.21 16.53 5.79
N LYS A 314 -11.56 17.19 6.77
CA LYS A 314 -10.16 17.61 6.68
C LYS A 314 -9.14 16.47 6.85
N LEU A 315 -9.49 15.23 6.46
CA LEU A 315 -8.70 14.31 5.58
C LEU A 315 -8.65 12.81 5.99
N GLY A 316 -9.31 12.39 7.07
CA GLY A 316 -9.30 11.00 7.57
C GLY A 316 -8.33 10.79 8.76
N ILE A 317 -8.29 9.58 9.33
CA ILE A 317 -7.57 9.29 10.60
C ILE A 317 -6.11 8.80 10.42
N GLY A 318 -5.50 9.05 9.27
CA GLY A 318 -4.14 8.59 8.91
C GLY A 318 -4.11 7.50 7.84
N ASP A 319 -2.94 6.85 7.68
CA ASP A 319 -2.74 5.79 6.67
C ASP A 319 -2.96 4.40 7.28
N ASP A 320 -3.36 3.45 6.44
CA ASP A 320 -3.56 2.04 6.79
C ASP A 320 -2.28 1.18 6.55
N VAL A 321 -1.24 1.81 5.98
CA VAL A 321 0.15 1.34 5.90
C VAL A 321 1.02 2.10 6.90
N ALA A 322 1.67 1.39 7.82
CA ALA A 322 2.40 2.02 8.93
C ALA A 322 3.67 2.76 8.46
N GLU A 323 4.33 2.27 7.41
CA GLU A 323 5.53 2.87 6.80
C GLU A 323 5.29 4.28 6.25
N ASN A 324 4.04 4.59 5.86
CA ASN A 324 3.65 5.90 5.33
C ASN A 324 3.43 6.96 6.42
N GLU A 325 3.35 6.55 7.68
CA GLU A 325 3.09 7.44 8.82
C GLU A 325 4.08 7.23 9.98
N GLN A 326 5.25 6.66 9.69
CA GLN A 326 6.26 6.28 10.67
C GLN A 326 6.63 7.38 11.67
N ASP A 327 6.70 8.64 11.21
CA ASP A 327 7.08 9.80 12.03
C ASP A 327 5.96 10.24 12.99
N LYS A 328 4.71 9.92 12.65
CA LYS A 328 3.51 10.34 13.39
C LYS A 328 2.96 9.25 14.29
N LEU A 329 3.33 8.00 14.01
CA LEU A 329 2.83 6.81 14.70
C LEU A 329 2.97 6.92 16.22
N ILE A 330 4.01 7.60 16.73
CA ILE A 330 4.26 7.80 18.16
C ILE A 330 3.11 8.50 18.90
N TYR A 331 2.37 9.39 18.22
CA TYR A 331 1.29 10.17 18.84
C TYR A 331 0.02 9.34 19.07
N TYR A 332 -0.19 8.27 18.31
CA TYR A 332 -1.40 7.46 18.37
C TYR A 332 -1.16 5.96 18.50
N PHE A 333 0.08 5.57 18.82
CA PHE A 333 0.38 4.20 19.20
C PHE A 333 -0.30 3.83 20.52
N ALA A 334 -0.81 2.61 20.58
CA ALA A 334 -1.34 2.03 21.81
C ALA A 334 -0.48 0.82 22.18
N GLU A 335 0.19 0.92 23.32
CA GLU A 335 1.02 -0.15 23.84
C GLU A 335 0.18 -1.40 24.12
N ASN A 336 0.72 -2.56 23.76
CA ASN A 336 0.05 -3.84 23.97
C ASN A 336 1.02 -4.87 24.57
N ALA A 337 0.50 -6.04 24.94
CA ALA A 337 1.31 -7.10 25.53
C ALA A 337 2.46 -7.56 24.61
N ALA A 338 2.28 -7.55 23.29
CA ALA A 338 3.32 -7.91 22.33
C ALA A 338 4.46 -6.89 22.29
N TYR A 339 4.15 -5.60 22.32
CA TYR A 339 5.13 -4.51 22.45
C TYR A 339 5.92 -4.62 23.75
N ASN A 340 5.22 -4.80 24.87
CA ASN A 340 5.87 -4.94 26.19
C ASN A 340 6.75 -6.21 26.27
N ALA A 341 6.33 -7.31 25.64
CA ALA A 341 7.17 -8.49 25.50
C ALA A 341 8.42 -8.19 24.67
N ALA A 342 8.28 -7.47 23.55
CA ALA A 342 9.42 -7.07 22.73
C ALA A 342 10.35 -6.07 23.39
N ILE A 343 9.94 -5.30 24.40
CA ILE A 343 10.86 -4.48 25.21
C ILE A 343 11.59 -5.33 26.24
N ASN A 344 10.88 -6.21 26.95
CA ASN A 344 11.40 -6.84 28.16
C ASN A 344 12.10 -8.20 27.93
N MET A 345 11.80 -8.89 26.84
CA MET A 345 12.30 -10.24 26.59
C MET A 345 13.51 -10.25 25.66
N SER A 346 14.52 -11.08 25.98
CA SER A 346 15.70 -11.26 25.13
C SER A 346 15.41 -12.04 23.85
N LYS A 347 14.40 -12.90 23.83
CA LYS A 347 13.92 -13.57 22.63
C LYS A 347 12.41 -13.51 22.58
N VAL A 348 11.86 -13.02 21.48
CA VAL A 348 10.41 -12.91 21.29
C VAL A 348 10.05 -13.14 19.83
N ILE A 349 8.91 -13.79 19.62
CA ILE A 349 8.25 -13.91 18.33
C ILE A 349 6.91 -13.20 18.46
N ILE A 350 6.71 -12.13 17.69
CA ILE A 350 5.43 -11.44 17.63
C ILE A 350 4.65 -11.98 16.44
N SER A 351 3.49 -12.56 16.68
CA SER A 351 2.64 -13.14 15.63
C SER A 351 1.35 -12.37 15.43
N GLY A 352 0.89 -12.27 14.19
CA GLY A 352 -0.44 -11.76 13.89
C GLY A 352 -0.73 -11.75 12.38
N PRO A 353 -2.01 -11.68 11.97
CA PRO A 353 -2.38 -11.65 10.55
C PRO A 353 -1.92 -10.36 9.84
N LYS A 354 -2.08 -10.29 8.50
CA LYS A 354 -1.82 -9.05 7.72
C LYS A 354 -2.74 -7.94 8.27
N GLY A 355 -2.20 -6.72 8.43
CA GLY A 355 -2.93 -5.58 8.99
C GLY A 355 -3.08 -5.53 10.52
N SER A 356 -2.51 -6.48 11.28
CA SER A 356 -2.60 -6.49 12.76
C SER A 356 -1.74 -5.44 13.48
N GLY A 357 -0.86 -4.73 12.77
CA GLY A 357 0.03 -3.72 13.37
C GLY A 357 1.44 -4.23 13.74
N LYS A 358 1.90 -5.36 13.18
CA LYS A 358 3.29 -5.86 13.36
C LYS A 358 4.33 -4.80 12.99
N THR A 359 4.22 -4.22 11.78
CA THR A 359 5.09 -3.13 11.33
C THR A 359 5.02 -1.90 12.23
N ALA A 360 3.83 -1.54 12.72
CA ALA A 360 3.67 -0.41 13.63
C ALA A 360 4.43 -0.63 14.95
N ILE A 361 4.34 -1.84 15.53
CA ILE A 361 5.16 -2.23 16.69
C ILE A 361 6.65 -2.16 16.35
N ASN A 362 7.06 -2.68 15.20
CA ASN A 362 8.46 -2.64 14.75
C ASN A 362 9.01 -1.21 14.66
N ILE A 363 8.27 -0.27 14.05
CA ILE A 363 8.65 1.13 13.91
C ILE A 363 8.82 1.80 15.29
N ILE A 364 7.82 1.70 16.17
CA ILE A 364 7.89 2.33 17.51
C ILE A 364 9.00 1.71 18.35
N LEU A 365 9.12 0.39 18.31
CA LEU A 365 10.16 -0.34 19.02
C LEU A 365 11.55 0.08 18.53
N HIS A 366 11.75 0.22 17.23
CA HIS A 366 13.01 0.69 16.67
C HIS A 366 13.33 2.11 17.15
N ASN A 367 12.36 3.03 17.12
CA ASN A 367 12.54 4.41 17.59
C ASN A 367 12.90 4.45 19.08
N HIS A 368 12.14 3.75 19.93
CA HIS A 368 12.40 3.66 21.37
C HIS A 368 13.78 3.05 21.68
N LEU A 369 14.17 1.98 20.97
CA LEU A 369 15.48 1.35 21.18
C LEU A 369 16.64 2.20 20.69
N LYS A 370 16.43 3.09 19.72
CA LYS A 370 17.47 3.99 19.18
C LYS A 370 17.85 5.09 20.16
N GLU A 371 17.01 5.39 21.16
CA GLU A 371 17.28 6.41 22.19
C GLU A 371 18.48 6.05 23.09
N ASP A 372 18.78 4.75 23.26
CA ASP A 372 19.98 4.31 24.00
C ASP A 372 21.13 4.01 23.04
N ASP A 373 22.19 4.83 23.12
CA ASP A 373 23.43 4.70 22.36
C ASP A 373 24.17 3.36 22.54
N ASN A 374 23.87 2.59 23.58
CA ASN A 374 24.45 1.26 23.81
C ASN A 374 23.76 0.15 22.98
N ASN A 375 22.63 0.47 22.34
CA ASN A 375 21.90 -0.45 21.49
C ASN A 375 22.48 -0.44 20.07
N LEU A 376 22.90 -1.62 19.62
CA LEU A 376 23.33 -1.90 18.26
C LEU A 376 22.19 -2.62 17.55
N ILE A 377 21.37 -1.85 16.83
CA ILE A 377 20.16 -2.36 16.19
C ILE A 377 20.49 -2.88 14.80
N VAL A 378 20.21 -4.16 14.57
CA VAL A 378 20.33 -4.84 13.29
C VAL A 378 18.91 -5.13 12.79
N ASN A 379 18.43 -4.32 11.87
CA ASN A 379 17.13 -4.50 11.23
C ASN A 379 17.28 -5.40 10.00
N ILE A 380 16.55 -6.51 9.98
CA ILE A 380 16.52 -7.52 8.92
C ILE A 380 15.15 -7.46 8.27
N LYS A 381 15.09 -6.88 7.07
CA LYS A 381 13.90 -6.84 6.21
C LYS A 381 14.32 -7.30 4.82
N PRO A 382 14.37 -8.61 4.56
CA PRO A 382 14.88 -9.13 3.30
C PRO A 382 13.88 -8.85 2.18
N ASP A 383 14.40 -8.65 0.98
CA ASP A 383 13.56 -8.56 -0.21
C ASP A 383 12.99 -9.95 -0.58
N PRO A 384 11.74 -10.05 -1.07
CA PRO A 384 11.20 -11.33 -1.52
C PRO A 384 12.09 -12.05 -2.54
N ASP A 385 12.72 -11.35 -3.47
CA ASP A 385 13.57 -12.00 -4.47
C ASP A 385 14.83 -12.58 -3.79
N GLU A 386 15.44 -11.85 -2.85
CA GLU A 386 16.55 -12.38 -2.04
C GLU A 386 16.15 -13.63 -1.24
N LEU A 387 14.95 -13.64 -0.65
CA LEU A 387 14.42 -14.79 0.06
C LEU A 387 14.27 -15.99 -0.87
N GLU A 388 13.67 -15.78 -2.05
CA GLU A 388 13.43 -16.83 -3.05
C GLU A 388 14.74 -17.39 -3.60
N GLU A 389 15.70 -16.53 -3.88
CA GLU A 389 17.06 -16.90 -4.28
C GLU A 389 17.74 -17.76 -3.20
N ASN A 390 17.68 -17.33 -1.93
CA ASN A 390 18.26 -18.07 -0.81
C ASN A 390 17.63 -19.46 -0.66
N ILE A 391 16.32 -19.58 -0.84
CA ILE A 391 15.60 -20.85 -0.82
C ILE A 391 16.06 -21.74 -1.99
N SER A 392 16.15 -21.17 -3.20
CA SER A 392 16.57 -21.89 -4.40
C SER A 392 18.00 -22.44 -4.28
N ILE A 393 18.88 -21.73 -3.60
CA ILE A 393 20.25 -22.21 -3.31
C ILE A 393 20.21 -23.30 -2.24
N ALA A 394 19.38 -23.13 -1.20
CA ALA A 394 19.26 -24.08 -0.10
C ALA A 394 18.82 -25.49 -0.58
N GLU A 395 18.11 -25.58 -1.70
CA GLU A 395 17.75 -26.84 -2.38
C GLU A 395 18.97 -27.64 -2.85
N LEU A 396 20.08 -26.97 -3.15
CA LEU A 396 21.32 -27.63 -3.56
C LEU A 396 22.00 -28.37 -2.39
N PHE A 397 21.56 -28.12 -1.14
CA PHE A 397 22.16 -28.67 0.07
C PHE A 397 21.30 -29.77 0.70
N LYS A 398 21.98 -30.83 1.18
CA LYS A 398 21.35 -31.83 2.06
C LYS A 398 20.93 -31.17 3.38
N GLU A 399 19.90 -31.72 4.04
CA GLU A 399 19.27 -31.16 5.25
C GLU A 399 20.27 -30.71 6.34
N ALA A 400 21.26 -31.55 6.69
CA ALA A 400 22.27 -31.18 7.69
C ALA A 400 23.15 -29.99 7.28
N SER A 401 23.45 -29.86 5.98
CA SER A 401 24.23 -28.75 5.42
C SER A 401 23.38 -27.50 5.19
N ARG A 402 22.06 -27.66 5.07
CA ARG A 402 21.11 -26.58 4.78
C ARG A 402 20.92 -25.64 5.96
N LYS A 403 20.78 -26.17 7.19
CA LYS A 403 20.84 -25.32 8.39
C LYS A 403 22.11 -24.50 8.42
N SER A 404 23.26 -25.12 8.15
CA SER A 404 24.56 -24.45 8.12
C SER A 404 24.62 -23.32 7.08
N PHE A 405 24.01 -23.54 5.91
CA PHE A 405 23.84 -22.52 4.89
C PHE A 405 23.08 -21.31 5.43
N PHE A 406 21.86 -21.49 5.95
CA PHE A 406 21.09 -20.36 6.47
C PHE A 406 21.77 -19.65 7.64
N TYR A 407 22.45 -20.38 8.52
CA TYR A 407 23.27 -19.76 9.56
C TYR A 407 24.38 -18.88 8.99
N THR A 408 24.99 -19.27 7.86
CA THR A 408 26.02 -18.47 7.19
C THR A 408 25.42 -17.21 6.58
N VAL A 409 24.25 -17.32 5.94
CA VAL A 409 23.48 -16.17 5.42
C VAL A 409 23.18 -15.18 6.54
N TRP A 410 22.63 -15.64 7.66
CA TRP A 410 22.29 -14.75 8.78
C TRP A 410 23.49 -14.12 9.46
N LYS A 411 24.58 -14.88 9.66
CA LYS A 411 25.83 -14.32 10.18
C LYS A 411 26.34 -13.19 9.32
N LEU A 412 26.33 -13.39 8.01
CA LEU A 412 26.78 -12.38 7.07
C LEU A 412 25.96 -11.11 7.22
N ILE A 413 24.63 -11.21 7.14
CA ILE A 413 23.71 -10.07 7.25
C ILE A 413 23.91 -9.34 8.58
N ILE A 414 24.00 -10.09 9.69
CA ILE A 414 24.12 -9.48 11.02
C ILE A 414 25.47 -8.78 11.18
N PHE A 415 26.57 -9.44 10.85
CA PHE A 415 27.91 -8.88 11.06
C PHE A 415 28.23 -7.76 10.06
N SER A 416 27.73 -7.82 8.82
CA SER A 416 27.92 -6.74 7.85
C SER A 416 27.18 -5.47 8.29
N ARG A 417 25.94 -5.60 8.78
CA ARG A 417 25.16 -4.48 9.34
C ARG A 417 25.79 -3.91 10.59
N LEU A 418 26.33 -4.76 11.47
CA LEU A 418 27.11 -4.31 12.62
C LEU A 418 28.36 -3.53 12.19
N LEU A 419 29.08 -3.99 11.18
CA LEU A 419 30.23 -3.28 10.63
C LEU A 419 29.85 -1.88 10.12
N ILE A 420 28.79 -1.77 9.30
CA ILE A 420 28.31 -0.47 8.79
C ILE A 420 27.94 0.45 9.95
N PHE A 421 27.13 -0.04 10.88
CA PHE A 421 26.64 0.74 12.02
C PHE A 421 27.81 1.30 12.85
N LEU A 422 28.75 0.43 13.22
CA LEU A 422 29.93 0.82 14.01
C LEU A 422 30.85 1.76 13.23
N SER A 423 30.99 1.56 11.92
CA SER A 423 31.78 2.45 11.05
C SER A 423 31.19 3.86 11.03
N ASN A 424 29.89 3.99 10.82
CA ASN A 424 29.20 5.27 10.78
C ASN A 424 29.28 5.98 12.14
N LYS A 425 29.09 5.25 13.24
CA LYS A 425 29.24 5.78 14.61
C LYS A 425 30.66 6.26 14.90
N THR A 426 31.67 5.62 14.32
CA THR A 426 33.07 6.00 14.47
C THR A 426 33.44 7.20 13.58
N GLN A 427 32.92 7.28 12.36
CA GLN A 427 33.13 8.42 11.45
C GLN A 427 32.52 9.72 11.97
N ALA A 428 31.42 9.64 12.73
CA ALA A 428 30.81 10.81 13.36
C ALA A 428 31.67 11.45 14.48
N LYS A 429 32.74 10.78 14.92
CA LYS A 429 33.70 11.32 15.90
C LYS A 429 34.81 12.10 15.20
N THR A 430 35.40 13.08 15.89
CA THR A 430 36.61 13.78 15.41
C THR A 430 37.79 12.81 15.29
N THR A 431 38.53 12.86 14.18
CA THR A 431 39.59 11.91 13.78
C THR A 431 40.68 11.67 14.83
N ASP A 432 40.98 12.67 15.68
CA ASP A 432 42.05 12.61 16.68
C ASP A 432 41.73 11.74 17.93
N GLN A 433 40.51 11.19 18.01
CA GLN A 433 40.07 10.37 19.16
C GLN A 433 39.88 8.88 18.85
N ASN A 434 40.15 8.44 17.62
CA ASN A 434 39.88 7.07 17.21
C ASN A 434 40.98 6.11 17.70
N SER A 435 40.58 4.99 18.30
CA SER A 435 41.53 3.92 18.68
C SER A 435 42.06 3.17 17.44
N THR A 436 43.15 2.42 17.60
CA THR A 436 43.72 1.58 16.53
C THR A 436 42.68 0.58 15.99
N GLU A 437 41.85 0.02 16.86
CA GLU A 437 40.78 -0.91 16.50
C GLU A 437 39.64 -0.22 15.75
N GLU A 438 39.30 1.02 16.10
CA GLU A 438 38.36 1.86 15.36
C GLU A 438 38.87 2.17 13.95
N LEU A 439 40.17 2.47 13.80
CA LEU A 439 40.80 2.67 12.48
C LEU A 439 40.81 1.39 11.64
N ASN A 440 41.12 0.24 12.23
CA ASN A 440 41.06 -1.06 11.54
C ASN A 440 39.64 -1.40 11.06
N LEU A 441 38.63 -1.09 11.87
CA LEU A 441 37.23 -1.26 11.51
C LEU A 441 36.85 -0.37 10.32
N LEU A 442 37.25 0.90 10.35
CA LEU A 442 37.00 1.85 9.25
C LEU A 442 37.74 1.46 7.96
N ASP A 443 38.99 1.00 8.06
CA ASP A 443 39.77 0.56 6.90
C ASP A 443 39.14 -0.69 6.26
N PHE A 444 38.73 -1.66 7.08
CA PHE A 444 38.04 -2.84 6.57
C PHE A 444 36.70 -2.50 5.91
N ALA A 445 35.92 -1.60 6.50
CA ALA A 445 34.66 -1.13 5.91
C ALA A 445 34.90 -0.38 4.58
N LYS A 446 35.93 0.46 4.49
CA LYS A 446 36.30 1.17 3.25
C LYS A 446 36.77 0.20 2.17
N LYS A 447 37.65 -0.75 2.52
CA LYS A 447 38.19 -1.74 1.59
C LYS A 447 37.11 -2.66 1.01
N ASN A 448 36.06 -2.93 1.79
CA ASN A 448 34.97 -3.82 1.41
C ASN A 448 33.65 -3.05 1.16
N LYS A 449 33.69 -1.74 0.87
CA LYS A 449 32.48 -0.92 0.73
C LYS A 449 31.52 -1.48 -0.32
N ASP A 450 32.08 -1.94 -1.45
CA ASP A 450 31.33 -2.50 -2.58
C ASP A 450 30.75 -3.90 -2.28
N ILE A 451 31.20 -4.53 -1.20
CA ILE A 451 30.90 -5.92 -0.82
C ILE A 451 29.87 -5.95 0.31
N VAL A 452 30.02 -5.04 1.27
CA VAL A 452 29.21 -4.99 2.50
C VAL A 452 27.74 -4.60 2.22
N ASN A 453 27.49 -3.97 1.07
CA ASN A 453 26.15 -3.59 0.61
C ASN A 453 25.51 -4.60 -0.37
N LEU A 454 26.22 -5.67 -0.74
CA LEU A 454 25.68 -6.66 -1.69
C LEU A 454 24.69 -7.61 -1.00
N SER A 455 23.69 -8.06 -1.78
CA SER A 455 22.88 -9.22 -1.41
C SER A 455 23.77 -10.45 -1.17
N PHE A 456 23.27 -11.42 -0.39
CA PHE A 456 24.03 -12.64 -0.09
C PHE A 456 24.55 -13.33 -1.37
N LEU A 457 23.72 -13.39 -2.43
CA LEU A 457 24.13 -13.99 -3.70
C LEU A 457 25.15 -13.16 -4.46
N ALA A 458 24.96 -11.85 -4.52
CA ALA A 458 25.92 -10.96 -5.17
C ALA A 458 27.28 -11.06 -4.47
N LEU A 459 27.28 -11.14 -3.14
CA LEU A 459 28.49 -11.40 -2.36
C LEU A 459 29.10 -12.76 -2.67
N LEU A 460 28.30 -13.83 -2.62
CA LEU A 460 28.79 -15.18 -2.87
C LEU A 460 29.40 -15.28 -4.27
N LYS A 461 28.73 -14.73 -5.30
CA LYS A 461 29.24 -14.62 -6.67
C LYS A 461 30.50 -13.77 -6.74
N HIS A 462 30.56 -12.65 -6.02
CA HIS A 462 31.73 -11.76 -5.98
C HIS A 462 32.96 -12.48 -5.40
N VAL A 463 32.80 -13.14 -4.26
CA VAL A 463 33.87 -13.91 -3.62
C VAL A 463 34.32 -15.08 -4.48
N LEU A 464 33.39 -15.72 -5.20
CA LEU A 464 33.69 -16.81 -6.12
C LEU A 464 34.41 -16.35 -7.40
N ARG A 465 34.08 -15.18 -7.95
CA ARG A 465 34.75 -14.59 -9.12
C ARG A 465 36.21 -14.23 -8.87
N GLY A 466 36.61 -14.03 -7.61
CA GLY A 466 38.00 -13.87 -7.20
C GLY A 466 38.86 -15.14 -7.37
N GLY A 467 38.24 -16.30 -7.59
CA GLY A 467 38.88 -17.52 -8.07
C GLY A 467 38.60 -17.72 -9.55
N HIS A 468 39.62 -18.03 -10.36
CA HIS A 468 39.48 -18.24 -11.80
C HIS A 468 38.56 -19.42 -12.16
N THR A 469 37.23 -19.23 -12.20
CA THR A 469 36.32 -20.14 -12.91
C THR A 469 35.10 -19.38 -13.46
N SER A 470 34.92 -19.52 -14.77
CA SER A 470 33.76 -19.07 -15.53
C SER A 470 32.47 -19.80 -15.10
N HIS A 471 31.42 -19.03 -14.78
CA HIS A 471 29.99 -19.42 -14.85
C HIS A 471 29.63 -20.90 -14.61
N ARG A 472 29.96 -21.46 -13.44
CA ARG A 472 29.35 -22.72 -12.97
C ARG A 472 28.89 -22.62 -11.52
N SER A 473 27.71 -23.20 -11.31
CA SER A 473 26.98 -23.55 -10.07
C SER A 473 27.65 -23.24 -8.72
N ILE A 474 26.89 -22.63 -7.81
CA ILE A 474 27.24 -22.52 -6.39
C ILE A 474 27.44 -23.92 -5.82
N GLU A 475 28.69 -24.32 -5.56
CA GLU A 475 29.02 -25.58 -4.91
C GLU A 475 29.12 -25.42 -3.39
N PRO A 476 28.95 -26.48 -2.58
CA PRO A 476 29.05 -26.40 -1.12
C PRO A 476 30.37 -25.81 -0.59
N ASN A 477 31.49 -26.03 -1.29
CA ASN A 477 32.81 -25.46 -0.96
C ASN A 477 32.87 -23.92 -1.11
N SER A 478 31.89 -23.33 -1.79
CA SER A 478 31.76 -21.87 -1.93
C SER A 478 31.52 -21.19 -0.59
N LEU A 479 30.75 -21.82 0.29
CA LEU A 479 30.45 -21.29 1.62
C LEU A 479 31.70 -21.28 2.51
N GLU A 480 32.54 -22.30 2.42
CA GLU A 480 33.80 -22.37 3.15
C GLU A 480 34.76 -21.26 2.69
N THR A 481 34.80 -21.01 1.38
CA THR A 481 35.60 -19.91 0.82
C THR A 481 35.10 -18.57 1.34
N LEU A 482 33.79 -18.28 1.27
CA LEU A 482 33.18 -17.07 1.83
C LEU A 482 33.49 -16.90 3.32
N HIS A 483 33.39 -17.99 4.09
CA HIS A 483 33.67 -17.98 5.51
C HIS A 483 35.13 -17.59 5.79
N ARG A 484 36.08 -18.14 5.04
CA ARG A 484 37.51 -17.87 5.20
C ARG A 484 37.91 -16.48 4.70
N THR A 485 37.42 -16.06 3.53
CA THR A 485 37.87 -14.84 2.87
C THR A 485 37.25 -13.57 3.45
N PHE A 486 36.01 -13.65 3.92
CA PHE A 486 35.26 -12.46 4.36
C PHE A 486 34.74 -12.57 5.79
N LEU A 487 34.03 -13.65 6.12
CA LEU A 487 33.31 -13.74 7.41
C LEU A 487 34.28 -13.84 8.61
N SER A 488 35.33 -14.65 8.50
CA SER A 488 36.31 -14.81 9.60
C SER A 488 37.09 -13.52 9.88
N PRO A 489 37.65 -12.82 8.86
CA PRO A 489 38.23 -11.50 9.06
C PRO A 489 37.27 -10.49 9.69
N LEU A 490 36.02 -10.47 9.23
CA LEU A 490 34.97 -9.60 9.76
C LEU A 490 34.71 -9.86 11.25
N VAL A 491 34.50 -11.12 11.64
CA VAL A 491 34.29 -11.51 13.05
C VAL A 491 35.50 -11.15 13.91
N LEU A 492 36.72 -11.33 13.39
CA LEU A 492 37.94 -10.95 14.12
C LEU A 492 38.00 -9.45 14.42
N ILE A 493 37.64 -8.60 13.44
CA ILE A 493 37.64 -7.14 13.61
C ILE A 493 36.56 -6.71 14.59
N LEU A 494 35.35 -7.27 14.50
CA LEU A 494 34.28 -7.02 15.47
C LEU A 494 34.71 -7.42 16.89
N ASN A 495 35.37 -8.57 17.04
CA ASN A 495 35.90 -9.04 18.32
C ASN A 495 36.95 -8.11 18.90
N GLN A 496 37.88 -7.61 18.09
CA GLN A 496 38.87 -6.63 18.52
C GLN A 496 38.21 -5.32 18.95
N TYR A 497 37.26 -4.83 18.16
CA TYR A 497 36.50 -3.62 18.48
C TYR A 497 35.80 -3.75 19.83
N PHE A 498 34.98 -4.79 20.04
CA PHE A 498 34.26 -4.95 21.31
C PHE A 498 35.19 -5.13 22.51
N LYS A 499 36.29 -5.87 22.37
CA LYS A 499 37.30 -6.04 23.44
C LYS A 499 38.01 -4.73 23.81
N SER A 500 38.21 -3.82 22.84
CA SER A 500 38.88 -2.53 23.07
C SER A 500 38.02 -1.54 23.87
N LYS A 501 36.70 -1.73 23.91
CA LYS A 501 35.79 -0.79 24.56
C LYS A 501 35.80 -0.96 26.07
N LYS A 502 35.82 0.15 26.80
CA LYS A 502 35.64 0.15 28.27
C LYS A 502 34.18 0.07 28.71
N SER A 503 33.23 0.08 27.76
CA SER A 503 31.81 -0.05 28.12
C SER A 503 31.55 -1.45 28.67
N LYS A 504 30.96 -1.50 29.86
CA LYS A 504 30.63 -2.73 30.56
C LYS A 504 29.44 -3.46 29.92
N TYR A 505 28.62 -2.75 29.13
CA TYR A 505 27.36 -3.25 28.57
C TYR A 505 27.15 -2.78 27.13
N TYR A 506 26.95 -3.72 26.22
CA TYR A 506 26.42 -3.48 24.89
C TYR A 506 25.22 -4.38 24.66
N ARG A 507 24.25 -3.91 23.87
CA ARG A 507 23.07 -4.69 23.51
C ARG A 507 22.98 -4.80 21.99
N ILE A 508 23.15 -6.01 21.46
CA ILE A 508 22.89 -6.28 20.05
C ILE A 508 21.43 -6.68 19.92
N ILE A 509 20.66 -5.90 19.15
CA ILE A 509 19.23 -6.12 18.98
C ILE A 509 18.98 -6.49 17.53
N ILE A 510 18.64 -7.74 17.28
CA ILE A 510 18.25 -8.26 15.98
C ILE A 510 16.74 -8.14 15.89
N ILE A 511 16.25 -7.36 14.92
CA ILE A 511 14.83 -7.20 14.64
C ILE A 511 14.59 -7.71 13.22
N ALA A 512 13.71 -8.69 13.05
CA ALA A 512 13.41 -9.28 11.75
C ALA A 512 11.92 -9.20 11.42
N ASP A 513 11.61 -8.72 10.22
CA ASP A 513 10.25 -8.50 9.72
C ASP A 513 10.19 -8.85 8.23
N ASN A 514 8.99 -8.99 7.66
CA ASN A 514 8.77 -9.34 6.24
C ASN A 514 9.37 -10.70 5.79
N LEU A 515 9.61 -11.63 6.71
CA LEU A 515 10.09 -13.00 6.40
C LEU A 515 9.03 -13.85 5.67
N ASP A 516 7.81 -13.33 5.57
CA ASP A 516 6.64 -13.95 4.97
C ASP A 516 6.43 -13.62 3.49
N ARG A 517 7.21 -12.70 2.91
CA ARG A 517 6.95 -12.19 1.54
C ARG A 517 7.05 -13.23 0.42
N THR A 518 7.78 -14.32 0.64
CA THR A 518 7.87 -15.47 -0.29
C THR A 518 7.05 -16.67 0.16
N TRP A 519 6.28 -16.54 1.24
CA TRP A 519 5.52 -17.65 1.82
C TRP A 519 4.35 -18.11 0.94
N ASP A 520 4.29 -17.71 -0.33
CA ASP A 520 3.17 -17.99 -1.22
C ASP A 520 3.59 -18.56 -2.59
N THR A 521 4.88 -18.56 -2.94
CA THR A 521 5.28 -18.66 -4.36
C THR A 521 5.49 -20.06 -4.94
N ASP A 522 5.82 -21.11 -4.17
CA ASP A 522 6.20 -22.42 -4.80
C ASP A 522 6.04 -23.67 -3.92
N HIS A 523 5.24 -23.63 -2.84
CA HIS A 523 5.11 -24.74 -1.88
C HIS A 523 6.42 -25.19 -1.19
N ARG A 524 7.47 -24.36 -1.17
CA ARG A 524 8.80 -24.64 -0.56
C ARG A 524 8.86 -24.33 0.94
N PHE A 525 7.79 -24.64 1.66
CA PHE A 525 7.59 -24.25 3.06
C PHE A 525 8.62 -24.87 4.01
N ASP A 526 9.12 -26.08 3.74
CA ASP A 526 10.14 -26.73 4.57
C ASP A 526 11.44 -25.91 4.63
N TYR A 527 11.88 -25.39 3.48
CA TYR A 527 13.09 -24.58 3.36
C TYR A 527 12.94 -23.25 4.10
N GLN A 528 11.79 -22.59 3.93
CA GLN A 528 11.46 -21.34 4.62
C GLN A 528 11.33 -21.53 6.12
N ALA A 529 10.71 -22.63 6.57
CA ALA A 529 10.62 -22.98 7.96
C ALA A 529 12.00 -23.19 8.58
N GLU A 530 12.90 -23.87 7.88
CA GLU A 530 14.27 -24.09 8.32
C GLU A 530 15.07 -22.77 8.40
N MET A 531 14.88 -21.90 7.40
CA MET A 531 15.45 -20.55 7.37
C MET A 531 15.02 -19.73 8.60
N ILE A 532 13.71 -19.66 8.89
CA ILE A 532 13.18 -18.89 10.04
C ILE A 532 13.67 -19.51 11.36
N ASN A 533 13.67 -20.83 11.49
CA ASN A 533 14.18 -21.51 12.69
C ASN A 533 15.66 -21.21 12.94
N SER A 534 16.48 -21.18 11.88
CA SER A 534 17.90 -20.82 12.01
C SER A 534 18.10 -19.37 12.49
N LEU A 535 17.19 -18.45 12.13
CA LEU A 535 17.20 -17.07 12.62
C LEU A 535 16.79 -16.98 14.10
N ILE A 536 15.79 -17.76 14.53
CA ILE A 536 15.38 -17.84 15.95
C ILE A 536 16.56 -18.27 16.83
N ASP A 537 17.35 -19.24 16.37
CA ASP A 537 18.52 -19.76 17.09
C ASP A 537 19.77 -18.89 16.96
N MET A 538 19.78 -17.90 16.05
CA MET A 538 20.95 -17.12 15.67
C MET A 538 21.55 -16.33 16.83
N SER A 539 20.72 -15.87 17.77
CA SER A 539 21.17 -15.07 18.93
C SER A 539 22.24 -15.79 19.77
N ASN A 540 22.17 -17.12 19.88
CA ASN A 540 23.15 -17.89 20.64
C ASN A 540 24.48 -17.95 19.86
N LYS A 541 24.40 -18.14 18.55
CA LYS A 541 25.58 -18.20 17.68
C LYS A 541 26.33 -16.88 17.60
N VAL A 542 25.62 -15.75 17.51
CA VAL A 542 26.26 -14.43 17.56
C VAL A 542 27.01 -14.25 18.89
N ARG A 543 26.44 -14.72 20.00
CA ARG A 543 27.10 -14.64 21.32
C ARG A 543 28.38 -15.46 21.35
N ASP A 544 28.31 -16.70 20.88
CA ASP A 544 29.43 -17.63 20.90
C ASP A 544 30.59 -17.16 20.01
N GLU A 545 30.28 -16.58 18.84
CA GLU A 545 31.30 -16.07 17.91
C GLU A 545 31.95 -14.76 18.37
N LEU A 546 31.21 -13.90 19.07
CA LEU A 546 31.76 -12.64 19.54
C LEU A 546 32.69 -12.80 20.77
N ASN A 547 32.79 -14.00 21.34
CA ASN A 547 33.76 -14.49 22.33
C ASN A 547 34.41 -13.41 23.24
N LEU A 548 33.56 -12.73 24.03
CA LEU A 548 33.95 -11.62 24.89
C LEU A 548 34.44 -12.08 26.27
N PRO A 549 35.37 -11.36 26.93
CA PRO A 549 35.84 -11.68 28.29
C PRO A 549 34.71 -11.60 29.32
N GLY A 550 34.72 -12.47 30.33
CA GLY A 550 33.60 -12.66 31.28
C GLY A 550 33.14 -11.44 32.09
N GLU A 551 33.93 -10.36 32.15
CA GLU A 551 33.54 -9.10 32.81
C GLU A 551 32.65 -8.21 31.91
N MET A 552 32.71 -8.38 30.59
CA MET A 552 31.84 -7.70 29.63
C MET A 552 30.52 -8.45 29.47
N LYS A 553 29.40 -7.72 29.62
CA LYS A 553 28.08 -8.30 29.34
C LYS A 553 27.57 -7.78 28.01
N LEU A 554 27.59 -8.66 27.01
CA LEU A 554 26.89 -8.46 25.75
C LEU A 554 25.51 -9.11 25.83
N GLU A 555 24.49 -8.28 25.88
CA GLU A 555 23.13 -8.76 25.74
C GLU A 555 22.81 -8.92 24.26
N ILE A 556 22.18 -10.05 23.90
CA ILE A 556 21.71 -10.26 22.54
C ILE A 556 20.21 -10.47 22.62
N LYS A 557 19.50 -9.61 21.90
CA LYS A 557 18.05 -9.59 21.81
C LYS A 557 17.64 -9.97 20.40
N ASN A 558 16.65 -10.86 20.28
CA ASN A 558 16.14 -11.35 19.00
C ASN A 558 14.61 -11.20 18.97
N ILE A 559 14.12 -10.38 18.04
CA ILE A 559 12.72 -9.96 17.92
C ILE A 559 12.28 -10.29 16.50
N ILE A 560 11.38 -11.24 16.35
CA ILE A 560 10.95 -11.72 15.03
C ILE A 560 9.46 -11.52 14.87
N PHE A 561 9.05 -10.84 13.80
CA PHE A 561 7.66 -10.66 13.42
C PHE A 561 7.26 -11.72 12.38
N LEU A 562 6.17 -12.45 12.66
CA LEU A 562 5.67 -13.51 11.76
C LEU A 562 4.16 -13.41 11.56
N ARG A 563 3.67 -13.89 10.42
CA ARG A 563 2.23 -14.16 10.26
C ARG A 563 1.80 -15.36 11.11
N THR A 564 0.52 -15.38 11.49
CA THR A 564 -0.04 -16.43 12.37
C THR A 564 -0.02 -17.81 11.71
N ASP A 565 -0.37 -17.90 10.43
CA ASP A 565 -0.33 -19.13 9.62
C ASP A 565 1.09 -19.72 9.51
N ILE A 566 2.10 -18.88 9.30
CA ILE A 566 3.51 -19.28 9.29
C ILE A 566 3.91 -19.85 10.66
N LEU A 567 3.53 -19.18 11.74
CA LEU A 567 3.82 -19.66 13.08
C LEU A 567 3.16 -21.01 13.35
N GLU A 568 1.91 -21.19 12.92
CA GLU A 568 1.22 -22.48 13.03
C GLU A 568 1.93 -23.59 12.24
N TYR A 569 2.42 -23.26 11.04
CA TYR A 569 3.21 -24.20 10.25
C TYR A 569 4.52 -24.57 10.97
N LEU A 570 5.26 -23.59 11.49
CA LEU A 570 6.48 -23.82 12.28
C LEU A 570 6.23 -24.70 13.51
N ARG A 571 5.10 -24.50 14.20
CA ARG A 571 4.69 -25.34 15.34
C ARG A 571 4.38 -26.78 14.96
N LYS A 572 3.85 -27.01 13.75
CA LYS A 572 3.59 -28.36 13.22
C LYS A 572 4.88 -29.06 12.84
N TYR A 573 5.81 -28.35 12.20
CA TYR A 573 7.05 -28.89 11.63
C TYR A 573 8.20 -28.98 12.64
N SER A 574 8.22 -28.16 13.68
CA SER A 574 9.31 -28.17 14.66
C SER A 574 9.18 -29.33 15.66
N ASN A 575 10.30 -30.05 15.84
CA ASN A 575 10.45 -31.06 16.90
C ASN A 575 10.42 -30.45 18.32
N GLU A 576 10.58 -29.13 18.45
CA GLU A 576 10.68 -28.42 19.73
C GLU A 576 9.46 -27.52 20.00
N LYS A 577 8.26 -28.11 19.93
CA LYS A 577 6.97 -27.40 20.12
C LYS A 577 6.91 -26.56 21.40
N GLY A 578 7.64 -26.94 22.45
CA GLY A 578 7.73 -26.21 23.72
C GLY A 578 8.39 -24.83 23.61
N LYS A 579 9.36 -24.63 22.69
CA LYS A 579 10.05 -23.33 22.51
C LYS A 579 9.08 -22.21 22.12
N PHE A 580 8.11 -22.52 21.27
CA PHE A 580 7.17 -21.51 20.76
C PHE A 580 6.13 -21.06 21.79
N ARG A 581 5.89 -21.81 22.87
CA ARG A 581 4.85 -21.47 23.84
C ARG A 581 5.21 -20.28 24.71
N THR A 582 6.49 -20.12 25.06
CA THR A 582 6.99 -19.04 25.91
C THR A 582 7.52 -17.85 25.12
N LEU A 583 7.92 -18.06 23.87
CA LEU A 583 8.49 -17.01 23.02
C LEU A 583 7.44 -16.26 22.20
N CYS A 584 6.28 -16.86 21.94
CA CYS A 584 5.30 -16.28 21.02
C CYS A 584 4.28 -15.39 21.74
N HIS A 585 4.12 -14.17 21.24
CA HIS A 585 3.13 -13.21 21.67
C HIS A 585 2.25 -12.83 20.50
N GLU A 586 0.99 -13.27 20.54
CA GLU A 586 0.03 -13.01 19.48
C GLU A 586 -0.65 -11.64 19.65
N ILE A 587 -0.69 -10.87 18.57
CA ILE A 587 -1.47 -9.64 18.50
C ILE A 587 -2.91 -9.99 18.19
N ASN A 588 -3.77 -9.93 19.20
CA ASN A 588 -5.20 -10.17 19.06
C ASN A 588 -6.02 -8.98 19.58
N TRP A 589 -6.50 -8.13 18.67
CA TRP A 589 -7.32 -6.97 19.01
C TRP A 589 -8.77 -7.34 19.37
N GLY A 590 -9.25 -8.52 18.96
CA GLY A 590 -10.61 -8.98 19.26
C GLY A 590 -10.85 -9.16 20.75
N LEU A 591 -9.82 -9.57 21.50
CA LEU A 591 -9.87 -9.70 22.96
C LEU A 591 -9.78 -8.36 23.72
N TYR A 592 -9.34 -7.29 23.04
CA TYR A 592 -9.09 -5.99 23.65
C TYR A 592 -9.77 -4.85 22.84
N PRO A 593 -11.11 -4.84 22.75
CA PRO A 593 -11.85 -3.86 21.95
C PRO A 593 -11.58 -2.41 22.38
N ASN A 594 -11.34 -2.15 23.67
CA ASN A 594 -11.03 -0.81 24.17
C ASN A 594 -9.68 -0.30 23.65
N LEU A 595 -8.69 -1.18 23.46
CA LEU A 595 -7.37 -0.77 22.96
C LEU A 595 -7.46 -0.31 21.50
N LEU A 596 -8.25 -1.02 20.69
CA LEU A 596 -8.50 -0.63 19.30
C LEU A 596 -9.30 0.68 19.23
N LYS A 597 -10.25 0.91 20.16
CA LYS A 597 -10.95 2.19 20.32
C LYS A 597 -9.97 3.33 20.61
N THR A 598 -9.07 3.13 21.57
CA THR A 598 -8.07 4.13 21.96
C THR A 598 -7.17 4.55 20.80
N ILE A 599 -6.79 3.64 19.89
CA ILE A 599 -5.99 4.01 18.70
C ILE A 599 -6.71 5.04 17.84
N ILE A 600 -8.01 4.83 17.61
CA ILE A 600 -8.82 5.71 16.77
C ILE A 600 -9.05 7.05 17.46
N GLU A 601 -9.29 7.04 18.76
CA GLU A 601 -9.47 8.27 19.55
C GLU A 601 -8.19 9.11 19.60
N LYS A 602 -7.02 8.49 19.79
CA LYS A 602 -5.74 9.20 19.69
C LYS A 602 -5.51 9.78 18.30
N ARG A 603 -5.89 9.06 17.23
CA ARG A 603 -5.81 9.58 15.85
C ARG A 603 -6.74 10.77 15.63
N PHE A 604 -7.96 10.73 16.16
CA PHE A 604 -8.86 11.88 16.13
C PHE A 604 -8.28 13.06 16.88
N ALA A 605 -7.78 12.86 18.11
CA ALA A 605 -7.18 13.92 18.91
C ALA A 605 -5.98 14.57 18.19
N PHE A 606 -5.10 13.76 17.60
CA PHE A 606 -3.96 14.24 16.81
C PHE A 606 -4.40 15.00 15.56
N THR A 607 -5.37 14.48 14.80
CA THR A 607 -5.82 15.10 13.54
C THR A 607 -6.57 16.41 13.76
N LEU A 608 -7.33 16.49 14.87
CA LEU A 608 -8.13 17.65 15.22
C LEU A 608 -7.36 18.65 16.11
N ASN A 609 -6.08 18.39 16.42
CA ASN A 609 -5.27 19.18 17.35
C ASN A 609 -5.99 19.48 18.67
N LEU A 610 -6.64 18.47 19.25
CA LEU A 610 -7.41 18.65 20.49
C LEU A 610 -6.46 18.77 21.70
N PRO A 611 -6.78 19.64 22.67
CA PRO A 611 -5.99 19.76 23.90
C PRO A 611 -6.05 18.47 24.72
N GLU A 612 -4.99 18.22 25.51
CA GLU A 612 -4.92 17.08 26.41
C GLU A 612 -6.11 17.07 27.39
N GLY A 613 -6.81 15.94 27.49
CA GLY A 613 -7.97 15.76 28.37
C GLY A 613 -9.36 15.98 27.71
N HIS A 614 -9.43 16.24 26.41
CA HIS A 614 -10.70 16.27 25.67
C HIS A 614 -11.43 14.93 25.75
N ASP A 615 -12.75 14.94 25.98
CA ASP A 615 -13.57 13.73 25.98
C ASP A 615 -13.71 13.18 24.55
N PRO A 616 -13.20 11.97 24.25
CA PRO A 616 -13.35 11.38 22.93
C PRO A 616 -14.81 11.13 22.53
N PHE A 617 -15.74 11.04 23.49
CA PHE A 617 -17.17 10.82 23.23
C PHE A 617 -17.80 11.98 22.44
N GLU A 618 -17.35 13.21 22.65
CA GLU A 618 -17.83 14.38 21.92
C GLU A 618 -17.52 14.29 20.42
N ILE A 619 -16.39 13.69 20.03
CA ILE A 619 -16.01 13.49 18.63
C ILE A 619 -16.96 12.50 17.97
N TRP A 620 -17.19 11.34 18.62
CA TRP A 620 -18.07 10.31 18.09
C TRP A 620 -19.51 10.81 17.94
N SER A 621 -20.05 11.47 18.95
CA SER A 621 -21.42 12.00 18.95
C SER A 621 -21.62 13.15 17.96
N LYS A 622 -20.61 14.01 17.78
CA LYS A 622 -20.66 15.14 16.83
C LYS A 622 -20.62 14.69 15.37
N TYR A 623 -19.81 13.68 15.05
CA TYR A 623 -19.51 13.33 13.67
C TYR A 623 -20.22 12.08 13.16
N PHE A 624 -20.73 11.22 14.04
CA PHE A 624 -21.39 9.96 13.68
C PHE A 624 -22.82 9.92 14.21
N HIS A 625 -23.80 10.03 13.30
CA HIS A 625 -25.22 10.00 13.64
C HIS A 625 -25.83 8.67 13.17
N PHE A 626 -25.62 7.62 13.96
CA PHE A 626 -26.18 6.30 13.69
C PHE A 626 -27.53 6.12 14.42
N GLY A 627 -28.55 5.65 13.71
CA GLY A 627 -29.94 5.60 14.23
C GLY A 627 -30.23 4.60 15.36
N ASN A 628 -29.25 3.80 15.81
CA ASN A 628 -29.46 2.63 16.67
C ASN A 628 -29.22 2.86 18.18
N GLY A 629 -28.81 4.06 18.61
CA GLY A 629 -28.55 4.37 20.04
C GLY A 629 -27.28 3.74 20.64
N ASP A 630 -26.69 2.73 19.99
CA ASP A 630 -25.38 2.19 20.34
C ASP A 630 -24.23 3.14 19.97
N HIS A 631 -23.17 3.14 20.78
CA HIS A 631 -21.97 3.94 20.51
C HIS A 631 -21.42 3.64 19.09
N PRO A 632 -21.12 4.67 18.25
CA PRO A 632 -20.70 4.48 16.86
C PRO A 632 -19.54 3.49 16.66
N TYR A 633 -18.52 3.58 17.53
CA TYR A 633 -17.44 2.60 17.59
C TYR A 633 -17.92 1.13 17.68
N ASN A 634 -18.91 0.82 18.51
CA ASN A 634 -19.36 -0.58 18.67
C ASN A 634 -20.02 -1.10 17.40
N GLN A 635 -20.77 -0.24 16.70
CA GLN A 635 -21.39 -0.58 15.43
C GLN A 635 -20.32 -0.88 14.37
N ILE A 636 -19.31 -0.01 14.24
CA ILE A 636 -18.16 -0.21 13.34
C ILE A 636 -17.38 -1.46 13.73
N PHE A 637 -17.04 -1.59 15.02
CA PHE A 637 -16.28 -2.71 15.57
C PHE A 637 -16.94 -4.02 15.19
N ASN A 638 -18.26 -4.12 15.20
CA ASN A 638 -18.96 -5.35 14.86
C ASN A 638 -18.97 -5.69 13.36
N ILE A 639 -18.84 -4.69 12.48
CA ILE A 639 -18.82 -4.85 11.01
C ILE A 639 -17.47 -5.38 10.52
N ILE A 640 -16.37 -4.85 11.05
CA ILE A 640 -15.01 -5.10 10.54
C ILE A 640 -14.37 -6.36 11.13
N TYR A 641 -13.31 -6.88 10.50
CA TYR A 641 -12.32 -7.69 11.20
C TYR A 641 -11.59 -6.83 12.22
N LYS A 642 -11.35 -7.41 13.40
CA LYS A 642 -10.83 -6.66 14.56
C LYS A 642 -9.32 -6.45 14.38
N LYS A 643 -8.96 -5.49 13.52
CA LYS A 643 -7.58 -5.13 13.17
C LYS A 643 -7.50 -3.61 12.97
N PRO A 644 -6.37 -2.96 13.32
CA PRO A 644 -6.17 -1.52 13.11
C PRO A 644 -6.33 -1.08 11.65
N ARG A 645 -5.78 -1.85 10.70
CA ARG A 645 -5.86 -1.53 9.26
C ARG A 645 -7.32 -1.44 8.79
N ASP A 646 -8.13 -2.41 9.19
CA ASP A 646 -9.53 -2.53 8.80
C ASP A 646 -10.40 -1.39 9.35
N ILE A 647 -10.23 -1.02 10.62
CA ILE A 647 -10.99 0.11 11.20
C ILE A 647 -10.58 1.45 10.58
N ILE A 648 -9.29 1.64 10.28
CA ILE A 648 -8.77 2.85 9.63
C ILE A 648 -9.32 2.97 8.22
N TYR A 649 -9.26 1.88 7.46
CA TYR A 649 -9.84 1.81 6.13
C TYR A 649 -11.34 2.12 6.16
N PHE A 650 -12.10 1.46 7.04
CA PHE A 650 -13.55 1.63 7.12
C PHE A 650 -13.97 3.05 7.47
N ILE A 651 -13.36 3.64 8.51
CA ILE A 651 -13.64 5.02 8.93
C ILE A 651 -13.27 6.01 7.84
N ARG A 652 -12.12 5.83 7.17
CA ARG A 652 -11.74 6.67 6.03
C ARG A 652 -12.78 6.61 4.92
N THR A 653 -13.26 5.42 4.57
CA THR A 653 -14.30 5.23 3.55
C THR A 653 -15.62 5.87 3.95
N LEU A 654 -16.01 5.83 5.22
CA LEU A 654 -17.18 6.56 5.73
C LEU A 654 -17.05 8.06 5.51
N PHE A 655 -15.89 8.64 5.86
CA PHE A 655 -15.63 10.06 5.65
C PHE A 655 -15.66 10.43 4.17
N VAL A 656 -14.95 9.68 3.31
CA VAL A 656 -14.96 9.88 1.84
C VAL A 656 -16.40 9.93 1.33
N LYS A 657 -17.23 8.97 1.75
CA LYS A 657 -18.60 8.91 1.24
C LYS A 657 -19.48 10.06 1.75
N ALA A 658 -19.34 10.43 3.02
CA ALA A 658 -20.04 11.57 3.58
C ALA A 658 -19.66 12.87 2.85
N ILE A 659 -18.37 13.03 2.49
CA ILE A 659 -17.86 14.16 1.69
C ILE A 659 -18.52 14.19 0.32
N ASP A 660 -18.48 13.08 -0.41
CA ASP A 660 -19.03 12.98 -1.77
C ASP A 660 -20.52 13.31 -1.82
N ASN A 661 -21.26 12.96 -0.77
CA ASN A 661 -22.68 13.24 -0.65
C ASN A 661 -22.98 14.65 -0.08
N GLY A 662 -21.97 15.44 0.27
CA GLY A 662 -22.12 16.77 0.87
C GLY A 662 -22.67 16.76 2.29
N HIS A 663 -22.55 15.64 3.02
CA HIS A 663 -23.07 15.49 4.37
C HIS A 663 -22.20 16.22 5.40
N ARG A 664 -22.86 16.84 6.38
CA ARG A 664 -22.20 17.45 7.55
C ARG A 664 -22.00 16.47 8.72
N SER A 665 -22.19 15.17 8.52
CA SER A 665 -21.93 14.10 9.49
C SER A 665 -22.07 12.77 8.79
N ILE A 666 -21.47 11.72 9.32
CA ILE A 666 -21.66 10.37 8.79
C ILE A 666 -23.08 9.92 9.15
N LEU A 667 -23.86 9.63 8.12
CA LEU A 667 -25.23 9.14 8.22
C LEU A 667 -25.29 7.64 7.91
N ASP A 668 -26.40 7.00 8.24
CA ASP A 668 -26.57 5.57 8.01
C ASP A 668 -26.48 5.17 6.52
N ALA A 669 -26.82 6.07 5.59
CA ALA A 669 -26.66 5.83 4.16
C ALA A 669 -25.18 5.68 3.73
N ASP A 670 -24.27 6.38 4.41
CA ASP A 670 -22.82 6.31 4.14
C ASP A 670 -22.25 4.98 4.63
N VAL A 671 -22.81 4.43 5.71
CA VAL A 671 -22.43 3.12 6.28
C VAL A 671 -22.69 1.99 5.28
N VAL A 672 -23.83 2.01 4.59
CA VAL A 672 -24.17 0.97 3.59
C VAL A 672 -23.13 0.92 2.47
N TYR A 673 -22.71 2.08 1.98
CA TYR A 673 -21.66 2.17 0.96
C TYR A 673 -20.30 1.71 1.51
N ALA A 674 -19.91 2.17 2.70
CA ALA A 674 -18.65 1.76 3.32
C ALA A 674 -18.56 0.26 3.57
N ILE A 675 -19.67 -0.40 3.92
CA ILE A 675 -19.74 -1.87 4.02
C ILE A 675 -19.43 -2.52 2.67
N LYS A 676 -20.02 -2.04 1.58
CA LYS A 676 -19.78 -2.61 0.25
C LYS A 676 -18.31 -2.48 -0.18
N GLU A 677 -17.72 -1.30 0.01
CA GLU A 677 -16.30 -1.06 -0.30
C GLU A 677 -15.37 -1.89 0.59
N TYR A 678 -15.72 -2.03 1.86
CA TYR A 678 -14.97 -2.87 2.80
C TYR A 678 -15.03 -4.35 2.43
N MET A 679 -16.14 -4.83 1.84
CA MET A 679 -16.23 -6.21 1.34
C MET A 679 -15.24 -6.48 0.22
N TYR A 680 -15.09 -5.57 -0.74
CA TYR A 680 -14.08 -5.71 -1.79
C TYR A 680 -12.67 -5.74 -1.19
N PHE A 681 -12.38 -4.82 -0.28
CA PHE A 681 -11.10 -4.78 0.45
C PHE A 681 -10.80 -6.10 1.20
N VAL A 682 -11.79 -6.66 1.91
CA VAL A 682 -11.65 -7.94 2.61
C VAL A 682 -11.42 -9.10 1.63
N ARG A 683 -12.16 -9.12 0.52
CA ARG A 683 -12.04 -10.16 -0.50
C ARG A 683 -10.64 -10.19 -1.08
N ASP A 684 -10.10 -9.03 -1.45
CA ASP A 684 -8.75 -8.91 -2.00
C ASP A 684 -7.70 -9.38 -0.99
N ASN A 685 -7.83 -8.97 0.28
CA ASN A 685 -6.93 -9.44 1.34
C ASN A 685 -7.04 -10.96 1.58
N LEU A 686 -8.22 -11.54 1.44
CA LEU A 686 -8.41 -12.99 1.56
C LEU A 686 -7.70 -13.73 0.42
N VAL A 687 -7.82 -13.24 -0.81
CA VAL A 687 -7.11 -13.81 -1.96
C VAL A 687 -5.61 -13.77 -1.71
N ASP A 688 -5.08 -12.61 -1.31
CA ASP A 688 -3.66 -12.45 -0.98
C ASP A 688 -3.20 -13.39 0.16
N GLU A 689 -4.01 -13.54 1.22
CA GLU A 689 -3.66 -14.38 2.38
C GLU A 689 -3.72 -15.89 2.07
N THR A 690 -4.45 -16.30 1.04
CA THR A 690 -4.73 -17.73 0.76
C THR A 690 -4.12 -18.22 -0.54
N ILE A 691 -3.38 -17.36 -1.26
CA ILE A 691 -2.76 -17.72 -2.54
C ILE A 691 -1.70 -18.83 -2.37
N ALA A 692 -0.97 -18.87 -1.23
CA ALA A 692 -0.10 -20.00 -0.83
C ALA A 692 -0.81 -21.35 -0.82
N ASP A 693 -2.01 -21.36 -0.24
CA ASP A 693 -2.79 -22.57 -0.02
C ASP A 693 -3.56 -22.97 -1.29
N CYS A 694 -3.97 -21.97 -2.08
CA CYS A 694 -4.75 -22.15 -3.30
C CYS A 694 -4.65 -20.96 -4.28
N SER A 695 -3.94 -21.18 -5.38
CA SER A 695 -3.90 -20.25 -6.53
C SER A 695 -5.27 -19.96 -7.14
N GLU A 696 -6.21 -20.89 -7.01
CA GLU A 696 -7.55 -20.87 -7.60
C GLU A 696 -8.58 -20.12 -6.73
N MET A 697 -8.15 -19.53 -5.59
CA MET A 697 -9.07 -18.84 -4.67
C MET A 697 -9.83 -17.71 -5.36
N ASN A 698 -9.17 -16.93 -6.22
CA ASN A 698 -9.83 -15.81 -6.89
C ASN A 698 -10.96 -16.28 -7.83
N ASP A 699 -10.71 -17.34 -8.58
CA ASP A 699 -11.69 -17.97 -9.47
C ASP A 699 -12.85 -18.56 -8.65
N LEU A 700 -12.56 -19.20 -7.51
CA LEU A 700 -13.58 -19.73 -6.61
C LEU A 700 -14.46 -18.60 -6.07
N LEU A 701 -13.88 -17.50 -5.58
CA LEU A 701 -14.64 -16.37 -5.05
C LEU A 701 -15.48 -15.69 -6.14
N TYR A 702 -14.98 -15.64 -7.38
CA TYR A 702 -15.75 -15.17 -8.53
C TYR A 702 -16.97 -16.04 -8.80
N GLU A 703 -16.81 -17.36 -8.83
CA GLU A 703 -17.91 -18.31 -9.04
C GLU A 703 -18.89 -18.38 -7.85
N LEU A 704 -18.45 -18.03 -6.65
CA LEU A 704 -19.30 -17.94 -5.45
C LEU A 704 -20.09 -16.63 -5.36
N THR A 705 -19.68 -15.58 -6.06
CA THR A 705 -20.31 -14.24 -6.03
C THR A 705 -21.83 -14.28 -6.29
N PRO A 706 -22.36 -15.06 -7.26
CA PRO A 706 -23.81 -15.15 -7.52
C PRO A 706 -24.61 -15.82 -6.39
N TYR A 707 -23.93 -16.50 -5.46
CA TYR A 707 -24.54 -17.23 -4.36
C TYR A 707 -24.31 -16.57 -3.00
N GLU A 708 -23.64 -15.41 -2.97
CA GLU A 708 -23.66 -14.52 -1.81
C GLU A 708 -25.10 -14.27 -1.41
N GLY A 709 -25.40 -14.26 -0.12
CA GLY A 709 -26.79 -14.10 0.26
C GLY A 709 -27.57 -15.41 0.41
N THR A 710 -27.03 -16.54 -0.05
CA THR A 710 -27.82 -17.75 -0.24
C THR A 710 -27.25 -18.96 0.48
N LEU A 711 -28.17 -19.81 0.93
CA LEU A 711 -27.89 -21.06 1.57
C LEU A 711 -27.81 -22.15 0.48
N ILE A 712 -26.62 -22.69 0.27
CA ILE A 712 -26.31 -23.67 -0.77
C ILE A 712 -25.96 -25.04 -0.14
N GLY A 713 -26.31 -26.15 -0.77
CA GLY A 713 -25.87 -27.46 -0.29
C GLY A 713 -24.35 -27.66 -0.44
N LEU A 714 -23.72 -28.44 0.45
CA LEU A 714 -22.30 -28.81 0.34
C LEU A 714 -21.94 -29.41 -1.03
N ALA A 715 -22.82 -30.25 -1.59
CA ALA A 715 -22.62 -30.84 -2.91
C ALA A 715 -22.57 -29.76 -4.02
N LYS A 716 -23.36 -28.69 -3.89
CA LYS A 716 -23.36 -27.56 -4.81
C LYS A 716 -22.09 -26.73 -4.66
N PHE A 717 -21.63 -26.49 -3.43
CA PHE A 717 -20.33 -25.86 -3.19
C PHE A 717 -19.18 -26.64 -3.85
N ARG A 718 -19.13 -27.96 -3.66
CA ARG A 718 -18.10 -28.81 -4.30
C ARG A 718 -18.16 -28.74 -5.83
N ASN A 719 -19.35 -28.66 -6.43
CA ASN A 719 -19.49 -28.47 -7.87
C ASN A 719 -19.01 -27.10 -8.34
N ILE A 720 -19.24 -26.04 -7.56
CA ILE A 720 -18.72 -24.70 -7.84
C ILE A 720 -17.19 -24.70 -7.76
N ALA A 721 -16.61 -25.33 -6.73
CA ALA A 721 -15.17 -25.50 -6.61
C ALA A 721 -14.55 -26.26 -7.80
N LYS A 722 -15.22 -27.31 -8.30
CA LYS A 722 -14.80 -28.01 -9.53
C LYS A 722 -14.80 -27.10 -10.77
N LYS A 723 -15.77 -26.18 -10.90
CA LYS A 723 -15.81 -25.21 -12.00
C LYS A 723 -14.67 -24.20 -11.93
N ALA A 724 -14.30 -23.78 -10.72
CA ALA A 724 -13.12 -22.96 -10.46
C ALA A 724 -11.78 -23.72 -10.58
N LYS A 725 -11.78 -24.91 -11.21
CA LYS A 725 -10.61 -25.78 -11.42
C LYS A 725 -9.95 -26.32 -10.13
N CYS A 726 -10.61 -26.25 -8.98
CA CYS A 726 -10.08 -26.85 -7.74
C CYS A 726 -10.21 -28.37 -7.76
N ALA A 727 -9.12 -29.08 -7.45
CA ALA A 727 -9.14 -30.53 -7.25
C ALA A 727 -10.06 -30.93 -6.07
N GLU A 728 -10.75 -32.06 -6.18
CA GLU A 728 -11.74 -32.51 -5.19
C GLU A 728 -11.12 -32.73 -3.79
N SER A 729 -9.86 -33.18 -3.72
CA SER A 729 -9.10 -33.32 -2.47
C SER A 729 -8.74 -31.97 -1.80
N ARG A 730 -8.66 -30.88 -2.57
CA ARG A 730 -8.39 -29.52 -2.06
C ARG A 730 -9.67 -28.75 -1.71
N SER A 731 -10.82 -29.16 -2.25
CA SER A 731 -12.10 -28.47 -2.03
C SER A 731 -12.55 -28.44 -0.56
N ASP A 732 -12.34 -29.52 0.19
CA ASP A 732 -12.68 -29.57 1.62
C ASP A 732 -11.70 -28.74 2.48
N HIS A 733 -10.43 -28.64 2.05
CA HIS A 733 -9.45 -27.76 2.70
C HIS A 733 -9.77 -26.29 2.46
N LEU A 734 -10.18 -25.92 1.25
CA LEU A 734 -10.66 -24.58 0.91
C LEU A 734 -11.89 -24.19 1.70
N LEU A 735 -12.87 -25.10 1.80
CA LEU A 735 -14.04 -24.89 2.63
C LEU A 735 -13.65 -24.62 4.09
N LYS A 736 -12.68 -25.39 4.60
CA LYS A 736 -12.13 -25.22 5.94
C LYS A 736 -11.54 -23.82 6.14
N ILE A 737 -10.69 -23.35 5.21
CA ILE A 737 -10.10 -22.01 5.25
C ILE A 737 -11.18 -20.92 5.22
N LEU A 738 -12.16 -21.05 4.32
CA LEU A 738 -13.25 -20.08 4.19
C LEU A 738 -14.13 -20.02 5.44
N ILE A 739 -14.30 -21.15 6.16
CA ILE A 739 -15.00 -21.19 7.45
C ILE A 739 -14.15 -20.56 8.56
N GLU A 740 -12.87 -20.90 8.65
CA GLU A 740 -11.93 -20.34 9.66
C GLU A 740 -11.80 -18.82 9.51
N LYS A 741 -11.80 -18.32 8.26
CA LYS A 741 -11.79 -16.89 7.94
C LYS A 741 -13.18 -16.24 8.02
N GLU A 742 -14.20 -17.00 8.41
CA GLU A 742 -15.60 -16.57 8.58
C GLU A 742 -16.28 -16.05 7.29
N PHE A 743 -15.69 -16.33 6.13
CA PHE A 743 -16.22 -16.04 4.80
C PHE A 743 -17.34 -17.02 4.41
N ILE A 744 -17.37 -18.20 5.03
CA ILE A 744 -18.44 -19.17 4.90
C ILE A 744 -18.89 -19.57 6.30
N GLN A 745 -20.20 -19.75 6.47
CA GLN A 745 -20.77 -20.32 7.70
C GLN A 745 -21.54 -21.59 7.37
N CYS A 746 -21.31 -22.62 8.17
CA CYS A 746 -22.02 -23.88 8.05
C CYS A 746 -23.17 -23.94 9.05
N TYR A 747 -24.29 -24.48 8.57
CA TYR A 747 -25.50 -24.63 9.37
C TYR A 747 -25.90 -26.09 9.41
N ASP A 748 -26.66 -26.44 10.44
CA ASP A 748 -27.36 -27.73 10.48
C ASP A 748 -28.37 -27.88 9.34
N GLU A 749 -28.90 -29.10 9.20
CA GLU A 749 -29.86 -29.46 8.15
C GLU A 749 -31.14 -28.59 8.17
N ASN A 750 -31.47 -27.99 9.33
CA ASN A 750 -32.63 -27.13 9.54
C ASN A 750 -32.30 -25.63 9.37
N ALA A 751 -31.03 -25.27 9.16
CA ALA A 751 -30.53 -23.90 9.16
C ALA A 751 -30.68 -23.15 10.50
N GLU A 752 -30.78 -23.86 11.62
CA GLU A 752 -31.12 -23.28 12.93
C GLU A 752 -29.88 -22.97 13.78
N SER A 753 -28.84 -23.81 13.73
CA SER A 753 -27.61 -23.64 14.51
C SER A 753 -26.33 -23.62 13.64
N ILE A 754 -25.33 -22.83 14.07
CA ILE A 754 -24.01 -22.77 13.42
C ILE A 754 -23.22 -24.01 13.83
N ILE A 755 -22.74 -24.78 12.86
CA ILE A 755 -21.93 -25.97 13.09
C ILE A 755 -20.44 -25.59 13.05
N GLY A 756 -19.70 -25.94 14.11
CA GLY A 756 -18.24 -25.77 14.17
C GLY A 756 -17.49 -26.72 13.23
N LEU A 757 -16.31 -26.28 12.78
CA LEU A 757 -15.42 -26.99 11.85
C LEU A 757 -15.17 -28.46 12.23
N ASP A 758 -15.07 -28.73 13.53
CA ASP A 758 -14.78 -30.03 14.13
C ASP A 758 -15.91 -31.03 13.91
N VAL A 759 -17.16 -30.56 13.91
CA VAL A 759 -18.36 -31.37 13.68
C VAL A 759 -18.50 -31.69 12.19
N LEU A 760 -18.06 -30.78 11.32
CA LEU A 760 -18.03 -30.98 9.87
C LEU A 760 -16.94 -31.98 9.44
N MET A 761 -15.77 -31.94 10.10
CA MET A 761 -14.58 -32.71 9.70
C MET A 761 -14.40 -34.05 10.42
N LYS A 762 -15.03 -34.30 11.59
CA LYS A 762 -14.89 -35.57 12.34
C LYS A 762 -15.35 -36.83 11.59
N ASN A 763 -16.06 -36.71 10.47
CA ASN A 763 -16.59 -37.83 9.70
C ASN A 763 -15.82 -38.14 8.40
N SER A 764 -14.71 -37.45 8.11
CA SER A 764 -13.93 -37.67 6.86
C SER A 764 -13.09 -38.95 6.85
N ALA A 765 -12.94 -39.64 7.99
CA ALA A 765 -12.10 -40.84 8.14
C ALA A 765 -12.87 -42.18 8.22
N SER A 766 -14.20 -42.19 8.05
CA SER A 766 -15.01 -43.42 8.09
C SER A 766 -15.45 -43.86 6.68
N PRO A 767 -15.40 -45.17 6.31
CA PRO A 767 -15.79 -45.67 4.99
C PRO A 767 -17.30 -45.57 4.68
N ILE A 768 -18.10 -44.96 5.55
CA ILE A 768 -19.55 -44.88 5.40
C ILE A 768 -19.93 -43.64 4.58
N ARG A 769 -19.63 -43.70 3.28
CA ARG A 769 -20.32 -42.89 2.26
C ARG A 769 -21.76 -43.37 2.16
N ARG A 770 -22.68 -42.93 3.03
CA ARG A 770 -24.11 -43.18 2.80
C ARG A 770 -25.15 -42.23 3.37
N TYR A 771 -24.82 -41.21 4.18
CA TYR A 771 -25.90 -40.42 4.84
C TYR A 771 -25.66 -38.91 5.06
N PHE A 772 -24.88 -38.20 4.22
CA PHE A 772 -24.75 -36.73 4.36
C PHE A 772 -24.87 -35.97 3.04
N GLY A 773 -26.01 -36.17 2.35
CA GLY A 773 -26.37 -35.43 1.14
C GLY A 773 -26.90 -34.02 1.36
N ASN A 774 -27.24 -33.62 2.61
CA ASN A 774 -28.14 -32.49 2.84
C ASN A 774 -27.63 -31.37 3.77
N ASN A 775 -26.37 -31.39 4.21
CA ASN A 775 -25.82 -30.26 4.97
C ASN A 775 -25.72 -29.02 4.07
N ARG A 776 -26.18 -27.88 4.60
CA ARG A 776 -26.28 -26.62 3.87
C ARG A 776 -25.27 -25.61 4.42
N VAL A 777 -24.65 -24.87 3.52
CA VAL A 777 -23.60 -23.89 3.75
C VAL A 777 -24.12 -22.55 3.26
N ILE A 778 -24.03 -21.51 4.09
CA ILE A 778 -24.28 -20.15 3.62
C ILE A 778 -22.93 -19.58 3.20
N ILE A 779 -22.86 -19.13 1.95
CA ILE A 779 -21.76 -18.27 1.53
C ILE A 779 -22.02 -16.92 2.20
N ASN A 780 -21.20 -16.64 3.19
CA ASN A 780 -21.37 -15.50 4.06
C ASN A 780 -20.69 -14.31 3.38
N SER A 781 -21.46 -13.54 2.61
CA SER A 781 -21.06 -12.15 2.42
C SER A 781 -21.02 -11.50 3.81
N GLN A 782 -20.00 -10.69 4.13
CA GLN A 782 -19.93 -10.01 5.44
C GLN A 782 -21.27 -9.32 5.79
N LEU A 783 -21.96 -8.82 4.75
CA LEU A 783 -23.35 -8.41 4.73
C LEU A 783 -24.30 -9.34 5.53
N TRP A 784 -24.32 -10.66 5.28
CA TRP A 784 -25.20 -11.63 5.95
C TRP A 784 -24.81 -11.86 7.40
N ARG A 785 -23.52 -11.90 7.71
CA ARG A 785 -23.04 -11.96 9.09
C ARG A 785 -23.55 -10.77 9.89
N ILE A 786 -23.48 -9.57 9.31
CA ILE A 786 -23.94 -8.32 9.90
C ILE A 786 -25.48 -8.32 10.06
N ILE A 787 -26.21 -8.80 9.06
CA ILE A 787 -27.68 -8.96 9.11
C ILE A 787 -28.10 -9.95 10.21
N LYS A 788 -27.39 -11.08 10.34
CA LYS A 788 -27.73 -12.13 11.31
C LYS A 788 -27.33 -11.77 12.75
N LEU A 789 -26.27 -10.99 12.94
CA LEU A 789 -25.83 -10.49 14.25
C LEU A 789 -26.67 -9.30 14.78
N ASN A 790 -27.80 -8.94 14.13
CA ASN A 790 -28.71 -7.86 14.55
C ASN A 790 -28.09 -6.46 14.61
N ILE A 791 -27.04 -6.16 13.83
CA ILE A 791 -26.37 -4.84 13.88
C ILE A 791 -26.98 -3.85 12.87
N LEU A 792 -27.44 -4.34 11.72
CA LEU A 792 -28.19 -3.51 10.78
C LEU A 792 -29.66 -3.55 11.17
N ALA A 793 -30.23 -2.39 11.51
CA ALA A 793 -31.66 -2.25 11.67
C ALA A 793 -32.39 -2.86 10.45
N PRO A 794 -33.61 -3.42 10.63
CA PRO A 794 -34.45 -3.90 9.52
C PRO A 794 -34.60 -2.89 8.37
N LYS A 795 -34.35 -1.61 8.65
CA LYS A 795 -34.35 -0.47 7.73
C LYS A 795 -33.27 -0.52 6.61
N TYR A 796 -32.10 -1.13 6.84
CA TYR A 796 -31.02 -1.16 5.82
C TYR A 796 -31.09 -2.38 4.91
N LEU A 797 -31.77 -3.44 5.35
CA LEU A 797 -31.93 -4.71 4.64
C LEU A 797 -32.51 -4.57 3.21
N PRO A 798 -33.50 -3.69 2.94
CA PRO A 798 -34.08 -3.52 1.60
C PRO A 798 -33.08 -2.92 0.59
N PHE A 799 -32.31 -1.91 1.02
CA PHE A 799 -31.30 -1.23 0.20
C PHE A 799 -30.12 -2.14 -0.13
N ILE A 800 -29.76 -2.98 0.83
CA ILE A 800 -28.60 -3.88 0.78
C ILE A 800 -28.87 -5.13 -0.07
N THR A 801 -30.10 -5.63 -0.09
CA THR A 801 -30.49 -6.83 -0.87
C THR A 801 -30.92 -6.50 -2.31
N GLY A 802 -30.86 -5.23 -2.72
CA GLY A 802 -31.26 -4.80 -4.07
C GLY A 802 -32.76 -4.92 -4.35
N LYS A 803 -33.61 -4.98 -3.32
CA LYS A 803 -35.07 -5.15 -3.45
C LYS A 803 -35.86 -3.83 -3.36
N VAL A 804 -35.27 -2.71 -3.78
CA VAL A 804 -35.99 -1.42 -3.87
C VAL A 804 -36.12 -1.04 -5.35
N ASN A 805 -37.34 -1.11 -5.87
CA ASN A 805 -37.68 -0.75 -7.25
C ASN A 805 -38.06 0.73 -7.42
N ASP A 806 -38.03 1.56 -6.38
CA ASP A 806 -38.46 2.96 -6.49
C ASP A 806 -37.71 3.91 -5.55
N ILE A 807 -37.18 5.01 -6.10
CA ILE A 807 -36.42 6.04 -5.38
C ILE A 807 -37.36 7.10 -4.75
N SER A 808 -38.69 6.95 -4.90
CA SER A 808 -39.67 7.94 -4.48
C SER A 808 -40.01 7.99 -2.98
N GLU A 809 -39.47 7.09 -2.15
CA GLU A 809 -39.81 7.03 -0.71
C GLU A 809 -38.76 7.64 0.24
N CYS A 810 -37.83 8.46 -0.28
CA CYS A 810 -36.97 9.29 0.58
C CYS A 810 -37.64 10.66 0.84
N LYS A 811 -38.38 10.76 1.95
CA LYS A 811 -38.59 12.01 2.70
C LYS A 811 -38.09 11.86 4.12
#